data_AF-A0A7S4AYM5-F1
#
_entry.id   AF-A0A7S4AYM5-F1
#
_cell.length_a   1.000
_cell.length_b   1.000
_cell.length_c   1.000
_cell.angle_alpha   90.00
_cell.angle_beta   90.00
_cell.angle_gamma   90.00
#
_symmetry.space_group_name_H-M   'P 1'
#
loop_
_entity.id
_entity.type
_entity.pdbx_description
1 polymer ?
#
loop_
_entity_poly.entity_id
_entity_poly.type
_entity_poly.pdbx_seq_one_letter_code
_entity_poly.pdbx_strand_id
1 'polypeptide(L)'
;MPRVSRPETNDSAEAIRSMSIDRNPQQPDSAREPSQLQSQPQAHSQPLSQHSELHSRTQSQSHPHTHVELQAQVFEVLRVVNFEEAQLPSVAQISDARKLLPMRRSDDASGVESARELLSLARKVYNRCLDVQPKTLSVGAQLQCAHLRSLCLQALLAYGAFCSADDEDLSSCGTHWGRTACMFLSLDQLEQAARCLDAAEDILDGAKHDDDLNVIEARCMLKGWKAQVLWAHGEPSAAALQLDEARAILSLRGPDALMSTRLFVSANVALTLVHVGYVTAEESGDKDKEGARQLIRIIDTALAILGDLDHEQIAAARDSALRMKAHLCMLEEEFDAAAIALSQHSNPATDADDDAAVRILKAKLLLRTNQKAEACAQLLGWLRNNSELRFSSARTVLQLLVECQCMPAALEACGVLHERFVASSSEAMDTADTAFVEEFSELCELKYELLSESVPDSAAAAEHLETVIDGHCSGRMPVTTSALSSLGTRLWEAGCRSFEDGELHKAIEQFERCARFMEEAKDYAGHSRVLASLAHCYLLQNRPERAASRALLVLKSAAEDESAALARYGSGSGGGPGSHAVTEMHRPTIMARKVLVVTSIKQKDLEAAQAHVVGLLSSSKNDHILLAAICEEVKAMGQQYNGAVIMLCEQYLQALDEQQSSPKDRCKLAGTVRSLFLLRMCERNNAMADSASCDDDGKHKRALLKSLQLVAKRLTQEGIAQVCDDQAHLVWLANQAYNLATEGVEQSLGDTVSLQTTCELLQASIDITSVLPLEQKRALTMLISYLWMCKCHLRMAVSTSDAEETARPDKNPFLTKASNAVQAAFRIRQKFPSLAAAASTASAADATNTAPMSVDHAGAHATAESSGSATLHDEELDAHMALLNVEVALRRHDPNARSILLRAAETRGVTPRVLYRMSRLAKECSNPPLAREALELAFSTLVDAEPKDFENIGLVMRSLTYLLRSDDMVRKKQYRTMMQLLSSFASGNCPMQVDQLHWLHASSFNSGLTAFRERRLEDAEEWMSMSYFFTGLAPGLVECRNKMKELYQQLLSQLDPLSDPRAKSFEQRLSAQIFPSTGGPRLDSSEQSRHSRPLALSTGADTAAS
;
A
#
# COMPACT_ATOMS: atom_id res chain seq x y z
N MET A 1 -28.46 63.24 5.88
CA MET A 1 -27.94 64.55 6.30
C MET A 1 -26.44 64.41 6.56
N PRO A 2 -25.56 65.35 6.19
CA PRO A 2 -25.20 65.90 4.86
C PRO A 2 -23.73 65.52 4.48
N ARG A 3 -23.39 65.30 3.19
CA ARG A 3 -22.84 66.23 2.16
C ARG A 3 -21.51 66.94 2.47
N VAL A 4 -20.60 66.88 1.48
CA VAL A 4 -19.71 67.91 0.86
C VAL A 4 -18.41 67.19 0.42
N SER A 5 -17.66 67.42 -0.66
CA SER A 5 -17.77 68.02 -2.01
C SER A 5 -16.35 68.01 -2.61
N ARG A 6 -16.21 67.64 -3.89
CA ARG A 6 -15.14 67.88 -4.91
C ARG A 6 -14.24 69.15 -4.77
N PRO A 7 -13.04 69.24 -5.42
CA PRO A 7 -12.87 69.27 -6.91
C PRO A 7 -11.65 68.48 -7.46
N GLU A 8 -11.49 68.03 -8.72
CA GLU A 8 -11.86 68.39 -10.11
C GLU A 8 -10.70 68.99 -10.95
N THR A 9 -10.64 68.56 -12.23
CA THR A 9 -9.90 69.06 -13.43
C THR A 9 -8.47 68.56 -13.67
N ASN A 10 -7.98 68.28 -14.88
CA ASN A 10 -8.50 68.04 -16.24
C ASN A 10 -7.27 67.63 -17.10
N ASP A 11 -7.41 66.70 -18.07
CA ASP A 11 -7.09 66.93 -19.50
C ASP A 11 -7.16 65.64 -20.36
N SER A 12 -8.27 65.56 -21.13
CA SER A 12 -8.40 65.38 -22.60
C SER A 12 -7.46 64.43 -23.40
N ALA A 13 -7.83 63.76 -24.51
CA ALA A 13 -9.08 63.44 -25.23
C ALA A 13 -8.74 62.58 -26.48
N GLU A 14 -9.78 62.01 -27.13
CA GLU A 14 -9.90 61.52 -28.53
C GLU A 14 -9.33 60.13 -28.91
N ALA A 15 -9.96 59.29 -29.75
CA ALA A 15 -11.31 59.25 -30.33
C ALA A 15 -11.59 57.85 -30.93
N ILE A 16 -12.88 57.52 -31.02
CA ILE A 16 -13.52 56.30 -31.53
C ILE A 16 -13.57 56.29 -33.08
N ARG A 17 -13.43 55.12 -33.73
CA ARG A 17 -14.31 54.68 -34.84
C ARG A 17 -14.19 53.18 -35.18
N SER A 18 -15.37 52.62 -35.37
CA SER A 18 -15.81 51.27 -35.74
C SER A 18 -15.30 50.73 -37.08
N MET A 19 -15.12 49.41 -37.22
CA MET A 19 -15.36 48.68 -38.48
C MET A 19 -15.82 47.24 -38.24
N SER A 20 -17.01 46.94 -38.75
CA SER A 20 -17.55 45.61 -39.05
C SER A 20 -16.83 45.01 -40.27
N ILE A 21 -16.62 43.69 -40.32
CA ILE A 21 -16.25 42.99 -41.55
C ILE A 21 -17.08 41.72 -41.70
N ASP A 22 -17.80 41.68 -42.82
CA ASP A 22 -18.65 40.62 -43.35
C ASP A 22 -17.88 39.38 -43.85
N ARG A 23 -18.57 38.25 -43.78
CA ARG A 23 -18.28 36.99 -44.48
C ARG A 23 -18.76 37.05 -45.94
N ASN A 24 -17.94 36.66 -46.91
CA ASN A 24 -18.23 35.58 -47.88
C ASN A 24 -17.07 35.33 -48.89
N PRO A 25 -17.04 34.17 -49.56
CA PRO A 25 -15.83 33.54 -50.10
C PRO A 25 -15.61 33.83 -51.60
N GLN A 26 -14.36 33.68 -52.04
CA GLN A 26 -14.01 33.52 -53.46
C GLN A 26 -13.11 32.30 -53.66
N GLN A 27 -13.43 31.54 -54.72
CA GLN A 27 -12.68 30.42 -55.31
C GLN A 27 -11.23 30.80 -55.68
N PRO A 28 -10.39 29.80 -56.00
CA PRO A 28 -10.02 29.70 -57.40
C PRO A 28 -9.95 28.27 -57.96
N ASP A 29 -10.34 28.16 -59.22
CA ASP A 29 -10.15 27.03 -60.12
C ASP A 29 -8.82 27.11 -60.90
N SER A 30 -8.34 25.91 -61.26
CA SER A 30 -7.61 25.52 -62.48
C SER A 30 -6.07 25.34 -62.49
N ALA A 31 -5.73 24.06 -62.71
CA ALA A 31 -4.82 23.52 -63.74
C ALA A 31 -3.29 23.47 -63.52
N ARG A 32 -2.78 22.24 -63.33
CA ARG A 32 -1.86 21.57 -64.27
C ARG A 32 -1.63 20.09 -63.92
N GLU A 33 -1.81 19.22 -64.92
CA GLU A 33 -1.39 17.81 -64.95
C GLU A 33 0.15 17.67 -64.87
N PRO A 34 0.70 16.48 -64.56
CA PRO A 34 0.95 15.51 -65.63
C PRO A 34 0.63 14.05 -65.29
N SER A 35 0.58 13.28 -66.37
CA SER A 35 0.00 11.96 -66.54
C SER A 35 0.99 10.79 -66.30
N GLN A 36 0.40 9.63 -65.98
CA GLN A 36 0.76 8.25 -66.38
C GLN A 36 2.01 7.53 -65.83
N LEU A 37 1.77 6.42 -65.11
CA LEU A 37 2.16 5.03 -65.42
C LEU A 37 1.74 4.11 -64.24
N GLN A 38 0.55 3.50 -64.26
CA GLN A 38 0.31 2.10 -64.66
C GLN A 38 1.24 1.02 -64.05
N SER A 39 0.76 0.37 -62.99
CA SER A 39 0.85 -1.10 -62.82
C SER A 39 -0.18 -1.58 -61.78
N GLN A 40 -1.32 -2.09 -62.27
CA GLN A 40 -2.26 -2.90 -61.50
C GLN A 40 -1.70 -4.34 -61.35
N PRO A 41 -2.03 -5.04 -60.25
CA PRO A 41 -2.39 -6.44 -60.31
C PRO A 41 -3.92 -6.56 -60.22
N GLN A 42 -4.51 -7.02 -61.32
CA GLN A 42 -5.89 -7.49 -61.36
C GLN A 42 -6.01 -8.76 -60.50
N ALA A 43 -6.86 -8.71 -59.47
CA ALA A 43 -7.41 -9.91 -58.86
C ALA A 43 -8.85 -10.09 -59.38
N HIS A 44 -9.01 -11.07 -60.27
CA HIS A 44 -10.31 -11.57 -60.70
C HIS A 44 -11.08 -12.15 -59.50
N SER A 45 -12.15 -11.49 -59.07
CA SER A 45 -13.19 -12.12 -58.27
C SER A 45 -14.15 -12.86 -59.21
N GLN A 46 -13.92 -14.16 -59.37
CA GLN A 46 -14.94 -15.09 -59.87
C GLN A 46 -16.10 -15.16 -58.85
N PRO A 47 -17.36 -15.29 -59.30
CA PRO A 47 -18.47 -15.56 -58.40
C PRO A 47 -18.43 -17.04 -58.01
N LEU A 48 -18.04 -17.32 -56.76
CA LEU A 48 -18.24 -18.63 -56.15
C LEU A 48 -19.71 -18.80 -55.78
N SER A 49 -20.49 -19.17 -56.79
CA SER A 49 -21.81 -19.78 -56.63
C SER A 49 -21.67 -21.22 -56.12
N GLN A 50 -21.36 -21.41 -54.84
CA GLN A 50 -21.48 -22.70 -54.15
C GLN A 50 -21.79 -22.48 -52.66
N HIS A 51 -23.01 -22.05 -52.35
CA HIS A 51 -23.65 -22.28 -51.04
C HIS A 51 -25.18 -22.16 -51.23
N SER A 52 -25.77 -23.14 -51.92
CA SER A 52 -27.23 -23.28 -52.07
C SER A 52 -27.71 -24.72 -51.79
N GLU A 53 -26.92 -25.52 -51.08
CA GLU A 53 -27.32 -26.87 -50.64
C GLU A 53 -26.85 -27.11 -49.20
N LEU A 54 -27.43 -26.40 -48.23
CA LEU A 54 -27.32 -26.77 -46.80
C LEU A 54 -28.39 -26.12 -45.89
N HIS A 55 -29.58 -25.81 -46.43
CA HIS A 55 -30.73 -25.34 -45.65
C HIS A 55 -31.98 -26.23 -45.74
N SER A 56 -31.81 -27.54 -45.94
CA SER A 56 -32.92 -28.50 -45.89
C SER A 56 -32.76 -29.61 -44.85
N ARG A 57 -32.02 -29.37 -43.75
CA ARG A 57 -31.97 -30.26 -42.58
C ARG A 57 -31.82 -29.49 -41.26
N THR A 58 -32.86 -28.76 -40.89
CA THR A 58 -33.21 -28.50 -39.48
C THR A 58 -34.68 -28.86 -39.30
N GLN A 59 -34.99 -30.15 -39.47
CA GLN A 59 -36.13 -30.72 -38.78
C GLN A 59 -35.74 -30.77 -37.31
N SER A 60 -36.44 -29.97 -36.51
CA SER A 60 -36.43 -29.99 -35.05
C SER A 60 -36.62 -31.42 -34.55
N GLN A 61 -35.54 -32.06 -34.08
CA GLN A 61 -35.68 -33.17 -33.14
C GLN A 61 -36.08 -32.54 -31.80
N SER A 62 -37.39 -32.41 -31.58
CA SER A 62 -37.92 -32.11 -30.25
C SER A 62 -37.61 -33.31 -29.35
N HIS A 63 -36.63 -33.16 -28.46
CA HIS A 63 -36.34 -34.18 -27.44
C HIS A 63 -37.55 -34.30 -26.50
N PRO A 64 -38.19 -35.48 -26.36
CA PRO A 64 -39.31 -35.70 -25.44
C PRO A 64 -38.90 -35.77 -23.95
N HIS A 65 -37.63 -35.51 -23.62
CA HIS A 65 -37.09 -35.59 -22.26
C HIS A 65 -37.18 -34.28 -21.46
N THR A 66 -37.34 -33.13 -22.11
CA THR A 66 -37.39 -31.81 -21.44
C THR A 66 -38.59 -31.64 -20.51
N HIS A 67 -39.71 -32.31 -20.81
CA HIS A 67 -40.95 -32.13 -20.07
C HIS A 67 -40.92 -32.77 -18.67
N VAL A 68 -40.25 -33.92 -18.53
CA VAL A 68 -40.09 -34.62 -17.24
C VAL A 68 -39.03 -33.93 -16.37
N GLU A 69 -37.99 -33.38 -16.99
CA GLU A 69 -36.95 -32.62 -16.30
C GLU A 69 -37.44 -31.26 -15.82
N LEU A 70 -38.19 -30.51 -16.64
CA LEU A 70 -38.81 -29.25 -16.23
C LEU A 70 -39.80 -29.48 -15.07
N GLN A 71 -40.57 -30.57 -15.14
CA GLN A 71 -41.44 -31.01 -14.06
C GLN A 71 -40.64 -31.27 -12.77
N ALA A 72 -39.57 -32.07 -12.83
CA ALA A 72 -38.74 -32.38 -11.67
C ALA A 72 -38.07 -31.12 -11.05
N GLN A 73 -37.63 -30.17 -11.87
CA GLN A 73 -37.02 -28.92 -11.43
C GLN A 73 -38.02 -27.99 -10.75
N VAL A 74 -39.23 -27.85 -11.30
CA VAL A 74 -40.34 -27.13 -10.65
C VAL A 74 -40.67 -27.78 -9.29
N PHE A 75 -40.69 -29.11 -9.21
CA PHE A 75 -40.97 -29.84 -7.98
C PHE A 75 -39.90 -29.64 -6.89
N GLU A 76 -38.60 -29.67 -7.22
CA GLU A 76 -37.55 -29.51 -6.22
C GLU A 76 -37.48 -28.07 -5.70
N VAL A 77 -37.64 -27.07 -6.57
CA VAL A 77 -37.71 -25.66 -6.16
C VAL A 77 -38.91 -25.42 -5.25
N LEU A 78 -40.08 -25.97 -5.58
CA LEU A 78 -41.29 -25.84 -4.75
C LEU A 78 -41.21 -26.63 -3.43
N ARG A 79 -40.31 -27.61 -3.29
CA ARG A 79 -40.13 -28.40 -2.06
C ARG A 79 -39.25 -27.71 -1.03
N VAL A 80 -38.31 -26.88 -1.48
CA VAL A 80 -37.29 -26.21 -0.65
C VAL A 80 -37.76 -24.84 -0.15
N VAL A 81 -38.76 -24.23 -0.79
CA VAL A 81 -39.27 -22.90 -0.44
C VAL A 81 -40.10 -22.95 0.84
N ASN A 82 -39.71 -22.19 1.86
CA ASN A 82 -40.48 -22.02 3.09
C ASN A 82 -41.53 -20.91 2.90
N PHE A 83 -42.74 -21.30 2.49
CA PHE A 83 -43.80 -20.38 2.04
C PHE A 83 -44.40 -19.48 3.14
N GLU A 84 -44.11 -19.75 4.42
CA GLU A 84 -44.70 -19.03 5.56
C GLU A 84 -44.17 -17.60 5.71
N GLU A 85 -42.90 -17.32 5.34
CA GLU A 85 -42.32 -15.98 5.49
C GLU A 85 -42.79 -14.97 4.43
N ALA A 86 -43.30 -15.43 3.27
CA ALA A 86 -43.52 -14.58 2.10
C ALA A 86 -45.00 -14.35 1.71
N GLN A 87 -45.97 -14.87 2.47
CA GLN A 87 -47.41 -14.83 2.12
C GLN A 87 -47.71 -15.32 0.67
N LEU A 88 -46.88 -16.24 0.18
CA LEU A 88 -47.05 -16.92 -1.10
C LEU A 88 -48.10 -18.05 -0.96
N PRO A 89 -48.75 -18.51 -2.06
CA PRO A 89 -49.77 -19.57 -2.00
C PRO A 89 -49.26 -20.79 -1.23
N SER A 90 -50.11 -21.35 -0.37
CA SER A 90 -49.69 -22.40 0.56
C SER A 90 -49.25 -23.67 -0.18
N VAL A 91 -48.35 -24.44 0.43
CA VAL A 91 -47.91 -25.76 -0.05
C VAL A 91 -49.11 -26.66 -0.41
N ALA A 92 -50.27 -26.48 0.23
CA ALA A 92 -51.50 -27.20 -0.06
C ALA A 92 -52.13 -26.83 -1.43
N GLN A 93 -52.16 -25.54 -1.80
CA GLN A 93 -52.68 -25.09 -3.09
C GLN A 93 -51.80 -25.55 -4.27
N ILE A 94 -50.50 -25.63 -4.03
CA ILE A 94 -49.50 -26.15 -4.99
C ILE A 94 -49.54 -27.69 -5.02
N SER A 95 -49.82 -28.34 -3.88
CA SER A 95 -50.02 -29.79 -3.78
C SER A 95 -51.35 -30.29 -4.38
N ASP A 96 -52.34 -29.44 -4.61
CA ASP A 96 -53.55 -29.85 -5.35
C ASP A 96 -53.32 -29.83 -6.88
N ALA A 97 -52.48 -28.90 -7.37
CA ALA A 97 -52.01 -28.93 -8.76
C ALA A 97 -51.12 -30.16 -9.08
N ARG A 98 -50.46 -30.72 -8.05
CA ARG A 98 -49.72 -32.01 -8.09
C ARG A 98 -50.54 -33.16 -8.68
N LYS A 99 -51.88 -33.13 -8.54
CA LYS A 99 -52.78 -34.21 -8.99
C LYS A 99 -53.08 -34.15 -10.49
N LEU A 100 -52.81 -33.04 -11.16
CA LEU A 100 -53.19 -32.77 -12.56
C LEU A 100 -52.05 -33.04 -13.56
N LEU A 101 -50.84 -33.31 -13.07
CA LEU A 101 -49.60 -33.28 -13.85
C LEU A 101 -49.07 -34.60 -14.45
N PRO A 102 -49.48 -35.82 -14.01
CA PRO A 102 -49.01 -37.04 -14.65
C PRO A 102 -50.01 -37.48 -15.74
N MET A 103 -50.13 -36.73 -16.83
CA MET A 103 -50.74 -37.25 -18.05
C MET A 103 -49.81 -36.98 -19.24
N ARG A 104 -49.34 -38.07 -19.87
CA ARG A 104 -48.75 -38.03 -21.21
C ARG A 104 -49.71 -37.31 -22.14
N ARG A 105 -49.20 -36.76 -23.25
CA ARG A 105 -50.00 -36.45 -24.45
C ARG A 105 -50.73 -37.73 -24.90
N SER A 106 -51.83 -38.08 -24.27
CA SER A 106 -52.92 -38.73 -24.96
C SER A 106 -53.71 -37.59 -25.60
N ASP A 107 -54.14 -37.76 -26.84
CA ASP A 107 -55.02 -36.82 -27.55
C ASP A 107 -56.43 -36.76 -26.92
N ASP A 108 -56.57 -37.23 -25.68
CA ASP A 108 -57.81 -37.25 -24.94
C ASP A 108 -58.07 -35.85 -24.38
N ALA A 109 -59.33 -35.42 -24.43
CA ALA A 109 -59.79 -34.12 -23.92
C ALA A 109 -59.34 -33.81 -22.47
N SER A 110 -59.00 -34.83 -21.68
CA SER A 110 -58.46 -34.68 -20.32
C SER A 110 -57.08 -34.00 -20.30
N GLY A 111 -56.22 -34.22 -21.30
CA GLY A 111 -54.89 -33.59 -21.37
C GLY A 111 -54.96 -32.08 -21.60
N VAL A 112 -55.97 -31.62 -22.35
CA VAL A 112 -56.21 -30.20 -22.64
C VAL A 112 -56.69 -29.46 -21.38
N GLU A 113 -57.55 -30.10 -20.58
CA GLU A 113 -58.07 -29.52 -19.35
C GLU A 113 -56.97 -29.38 -18.27
N SER A 114 -56.15 -30.42 -18.09
CA SER A 114 -54.99 -30.36 -17.18
C SER A 114 -53.94 -29.33 -17.61
N ALA A 115 -53.69 -29.16 -18.91
CA ALA A 115 -52.81 -28.10 -19.42
C ALA A 115 -53.38 -26.69 -19.13
N ARG A 116 -54.69 -26.49 -19.28
CA ARG A 116 -55.36 -25.22 -18.97
C ARG A 116 -55.29 -24.88 -17.48
N GLU A 117 -55.47 -25.87 -16.61
CA GLU A 117 -55.35 -25.68 -15.15
C GLU A 117 -53.92 -25.34 -14.73
N LEU A 118 -52.92 -26.00 -15.34
CA LEU A 118 -51.51 -25.70 -15.11
C LEU A 118 -51.14 -24.28 -15.55
N LEU A 119 -51.61 -23.84 -16.72
CA LEU A 119 -51.39 -22.47 -17.20
C LEU A 119 -52.06 -21.43 -16.30
N SER A 120 -53.27 -21.71 -15.82
CA SER A 120 -53.99 -20.88 -14.84
C SER A 120 -53.19 -20.74 -13.54
N LEU A 121 -52.61 -21.84 -13.05
CA LEU A 121 -51.78 -21.83 -11.86
C LEU A 121 -50.47 -21.07 -12.08
N ALA A 122 -49.75 -21.34 -13.17
CA ALA A 122 -48.49 -20.66 -13.50
C ALA A 122 -48.70 -19.14 -13.57
N ARG A 123 -49.80 -18.68 -14.20
CA ARG A 123 -50.17 -17.27 -14.24
C ARG A 123 -50.48 -16.69 -12.86
N LYS A 124 -51.21 -17.43 -12.00
CA LYS A 124 -51.49 -17.00 -10.61
C LYS A 124 -50.23 -16.87 -9.77
N VAL A 125 -49.34 -17.85 -9.85
CA VAL A 125 -48.06 -17.86 -9.12
C VAL A 125 -47.17 -16.72 -9.60
N TYR A 126 -47.04 -16.55 -10.92
CA TYR A 126 -46.28 -15.46 -11.52
C TYR A 126 -46.78 -14.08 -11.07
N ASN A 127 -48.10 -13.83 -11.16
CA ASN A 127 -48.71 -12.58 -10.73
C ASN A 127 -48.51 -12.34 -9.22
N ARG A 128 -48.62 -13.38 -8.40
CA ARG A 128 -48.35 -13.26 -6.97
C ARG A 128 -46.90 -12.90 -6.71
N CYS A 129 -45.95 -13.49 -7.44
CA CYS A 129 -44.56 -13.11 -7.33
C CYS A 129 -44.34 -11.65 -7.77
N LEU A 130 -45.09 -11.12 -8.74
CA LEU A 130 -45.03 -9.70 -9.14
C LEU A 130 -45.55 -8.75 -8.05
N ASP A 131 -46.58 -9.15 -7.31
CA ASP A 131 -47.17 -8.34 -6.24
C ASP A 131 -46.22 -8.15 -5.04
N VAL A 132 -45.26 -9.07 -4.85
CA VAL A 132 -44.29 -8.98 -3.75
C VAL A 132 -43.18 -7.98 -4.11
N GLN A 133 -43.06 -6.91 -3.34
CA GLN A 133 -41.97 -5.95 -3.51
C GLN A 133 -40.62 -6.60 -3.18
N PRO A 134 -39.66 -6.65 -4.12
CA PRO A 134 -38.38 -7.33 -3.89
C PRO A 134 -37.64 -6.81 -2.66
N LYS A 135 -37.68 -5.49 -2.43
CA LYS A 135 -36.97 -4.81 -1.33
C LYS A 135 -37.39 -5.27 0.08
N THR A 136 -38.56 -5.89 0.24
CA THR A 136 -39.03 -6.38 1.54
C THR A 136 -38.67 -7.84 1.80
N LEU A 137 -38.17 -8.56 0.79
CA LEU A 137 -37.79 -9.96 0.88
C LEU A 137 -36.31 -10.11 1.26
N SER A 138 -36.00 -11.18 1.99
CA SER A 138 -34.61 -11.64 2.15
C SER A 138 -34.01 -12.02 0.79
N VAL A 139 -32.69 -11.92 0.65
CA VAL A 139 -31.97 -12.28 -0.59
C VAL A 139 -32.34 -13.69 -1.09
N GLY A 140 -32.46 -14.66 -0.17
CA GLY A 140 -32.90 -16.02 -0.50
C GLY A 140 -34.33 -16.09 -1.04
N ALA A 141 -35.26 -15.33 -0.46
CA ALA A 141 -36.65 -15.28 -0.92
C ALA A 141 -36.79 -14.54 -2.27
N GLN A 142 -35.97 -13.51 -2.52
CA GLN A 142 -35.90 -12.86 -3.83
C GLN A 142 -35.42 -13.85 -4.92
N LEU A 143 -34.38 -14.63 -4.62
CA LEU A 143 -33.85 -15.65 -5.54
C LEU A 143 -34.89 -16.74 -5.85
N GLN A 144 -35.60 -17.22 -4.82
CA GLN A 144 -36.70 -18.16 -5.00
C GLN A 144 -37.83 -17.57 -5.85
N CYS A 145 -38.21 -16.31 -5.63
CA CYS A 145 -39.16 -15.61 -6.49
C CYS A 145 -38.66 -15.53 -7.95
N ALA A 146 -37.36 -15.34 -8.19
CA ALA A 146 -36.81 -15.23 -9.54
C ALA A 146 -36.90 -16.57 -10.28
N HIS A 147 -36.50 -17.66 -9.61
CA HIS A 147 -36.65 -19.01 -10.15
C HIS A 147 -38.11 -19.38 -10.40
N LEU A 148 -39.01 -19.07 -9.46
CA LEU A 148 -40.44 -19.34 -9.65
C LEU A 148 -41.02 -18.57 -10.83
N ARG A 149 -40.66 -17.29 -11.00
CA ARG A 149 -41.08 -16.49 -12.16
C ARG A 149 -40.57 -17.10 -13.46
N SER A 150 -39.28 -17.42 -13.54
CA SER A 150 -38.66 -18.04 -14.72
C SER A 150 -39.35 -19.36 -15.09
N LEU A 151 -39.59 -20.24 -14.10
CA LEU A 151 -40.28 -21.51 -14.30
C LEU A 151 -41.73 -21.34 -14.77
N CYS A 152 -42.47 -20.38 -14.20
CA CYS A 152 -43.82 -20.08 -14.65
C CYS A 152 -43.83 -19.61 -16.10
N LEU A 153 -42.87 -18.77 -16.49
CA LEU A 153 -42.74 -18.29 -17.86
C LEU A 153 -42.35 -19.40 -18.83
N GLN A 154 -41.44 -20.31 -18.45
CA GLN A 154 -41.11 -21.51 -19.25
C GLN A 154 -42.31 -22.42 -19.45
N ALA A 155 -43.10 -22.64 -18.40
CA ALA A 155 -44.34 -23.41 -18.50
C ALA A 155 -45.35 -22.73 -19.43
N LEU A 156 -45.52 -21.41 -19.35
CA LEU A 156 -46.40 -20.68 -20.26
C LEU A 156 -45.94 -20.82 -21.73
N LEU A 157 -44.63 -20.80 -22.00
CA LEU A 157 -44.06 -21.04 -23.33
C LEU A 157 -44.26 -22.46 -23.84
N ALA A 158 -43.90 -23.46 -23.04
CA ALA A 158 -43.85 -24.86 -23.47
C ALA A 158 -45.23 -25.43 -23.89
N TYR A 159 -46.31 -24.93 -23.29
CA TYR A 159 -47.67 -25.36 -23.60
C TYR A 159 -48.34 -24.53 -24.69
N GLY A 160 -47.57 -23.75 -25.43
CA GLY A 160 -48.03 -23.06 -26.64
C GLY A 160 -49.09 -22.00 -26.37
N ALA A 161 -49.18 -21.47 -25.15
CA ALA A 161 -50.05 -20.34 -24.85
C ALA A 161 -49.76 -19.14 -25.77
N PHE A 162 -48.53 -19.07 -26.31
CA PHE A 162 -48.08 -18.01 -27.20
C PHE A 162 -48.03 -18.37 -28.69
N CYS A 163 -48.24 -19.64 -29.07
CA CYS A 163 -48.19 -20.03 -30.49
C CYS A 163 -49.33 -19.41 -31.32
N SER A 164 -50.39 -18.91 -30.66
CA SER A 164 -51.48 -18.13 -31.27
C SER A 164 -51.61 -16.73 -30.69
N ALA A 165 -50.64 -16.27 -29.91
CA ALA A 165 -50.65 -14.95 -29.30
C ALA A 165 -50.64 -13.85 -30.37
N ASP A 166 -51.25 -12.72 -30.05
CA ASP A 166 -51.01 -11.47 -30.75
C ASP A 166 -49.66 -10.88 -30.30
N ASP A 167 -49.22 -9.86 -31.03
CA ASP A 167 -47.92 -9.23 -30.78
C ASP A 167 -47.89 -8.48 -29.43
N GLU A 168 -49.06 -8.09 -28.90
CA GLU A 168 -49.21 -7.50 -27.57
C GLU A 168 -48.88 -8.51 -26.46
N ASP A 169 -49.43 -9.72 -26.54
CA ASP A 169 -49.13 -10.82 -25.62
C ASP A 169 -47.64 -11.22 -25.68
N LEU A 170 -47.04 -11.25 -26.88
CA LEU A 170 -45.61 -11.54 -27.07
C LEU A 170 -44.73 -10.45 -26.46
N SER A 171 -45.05 -9.17 -26.70
CA SER A 171 -44.35 -8.02 -26.11
C SER A 171 -44.40 -8.04 -24.57
N SER A 172 -45.60 -8.29 -24.01
CA SER A 172 -45.80 -8.42 -22.57
C SER A 172 -44.99 -9.57 -21.98
N CYS A 173 -44.98 -10.72 -22.66
CA CYS A 173 -44.19 -11.88 -22.25
C CYS A 173 -42.68 -11.60 -22.29
N GLY A 174 -42.16 -11.00 -23.37
CA GLY A 174 -40.75 -10.60 -23.46
C GLY A 174 -40.34 -9.63 -22.36
N THR A 175 -41.20 -8.65 -22.05
CA THR A 175 -41.01 -7.69 -20.94
C THR A 175 -40.97 -8.39 -19.58
N HIS A 176 -41.81 -9.40 -19.36
CA HIS A 176 -41.84 -10.21 -18.14
C HIS A 176 -40.58 -11.06 -17.93
N TRP A 177 -40.06 -11.65 -19.00
CA TRP A 177 -38.78 -12.34 -18.98
C TRP A 177 -37.62 -11.40 -18.64
N GLY A 178 -37.58 -10.23 -19.25
CA GLY A 178 -36.54 -9.25 -18.96
C GLY A 178 -36.60 -8.68 -17.54
N ARG A 179 -37.79 -8.43 -16.98
CA ARG A 179 -37.93 -8.08 -15.55
C ARG A 179 -37.44 -9.19 -14.63
N THR A 180 -37.66 -10.45 -15.00
CA THR A 180 -37.14 -11.60 -14.25
C THR A 180 -35.61 -11.67 -14.33
N ALA A 181 -35.04 -11.36 -15.50
CA ALA A 181 -33.59 -11.24 -15.66
C ALA A 181 -32.98 -10.13 -14.78
N CYS A 182 -33.60 -8.95 -14.68
CA CYS A 182 -33.15 -7.89 -13.77
C CYS A 182 -33.11 -8.35 -12.31
N MET A 183 -34.04 -9.21 -11.90
CA MET A 183 -34.06 -9.74 -10.54
C MET A 183 -32.89 -10.69 -10.32
N PHE A 184 -32.59 -11.58 -11.27
CA PHE A 184 -31.37 -12.41 -11.23
C PHE A 184 -30.10 -11.56 -11.25
N LEU A 185 -30.05 -10.48 -12.04
CA LEU A 185 -28.94 -9.54 -12.07
C LEU A 185 -28.71 -8.88 -10.69
N SER A 186 -29.78 -8.42 -10.03
CA SER A 186 -29.68 -7.84 -8.67
C SER A 186 -29.23 -8.83 -7.59
N LEU A 187 -29.30 -10.13 -7.90
CA LEU A 187 -28.88 -11.24 -7.04
C LEU A 187 -27.55 -11.85 -7.48
N ASP A 188 -26.84 -11.18 -8.40
CA ASP A 188 -25.56 -11.64 -8.96
C ASP A 188 -25.62 -13.04 -9.62
N GLN A 189 -26.77 -13.39 -10.20
CA GLN A 189 -27.00 -14.63 -10.96
C GLN A 189 -26.95 -14.35 -12.47
N LEU A 190 -25.78 -13.93 -12.95
CA LEU A 190 -25.61 -13.37 -14.30
C LEU A 190 -25.96 -14.37 -15.43
N GLU A 191 -25.59 -15.65 -15.27
CA GLU A 191 -25.88 -16.69 -16.28
C GLU A 191 -27.40 -16.94 -16.42
N GLN A 192 -28.13 -16.94 -15.31
CA GLN A 192 -29.58 -17.11 -15.29
C GLN A 192 -30.28 -15.88 -15.86
N ALA A 193 -29.75 -14.68 -15.58
CA ALA A 193 -30.23 -13.44 -16.19
C ALA A 193 -30.05 -13.47 -17.72
N ALA A 194 -28.88 -13.87 -18.22
CA ALA A 194 -28.60 -14.01 -19.64
C ALA A 194 -29.58 -14.98 -20.33
N ARG A 195 -29.79 -16.18 -19.76
CA ARG A 195 -30.77 -17.16 -20.28
C ARG A 195 -32.19 -16.62 -20.34
N CYS A 196 -32.59 -15.82 -19.35
CA CYS A 196 -33.90 -15.17 -19.35
C CYS A 196 -34.03 -14.15 -20.48
N LEU A 197 -32.97 -13.41 -20.79
CA LEU A 197 -32.95 -12.42 -21.87
C LEU A 197 -32.90 -13.07 -23.26
N ASP A 198 -32.21 -14.20 -23.41
CA ASP A 198 -32.22 -14.97 -24.65
C ASP A 198 -33.62 -15.56 -24.92
N ALA A 199 -34.26 -16.11 -23.88
CA ALA A 199 -35.65 -16.55 -24.00
C ALA A 199 -36.61 -15.40 -24.33
N ALA A 200 -36.38 -14.20 -23.81
CA ALA A 200 -37.16 -13.02 -24.18
C ALA A 200 -36.97 -12.62 -25.65
N GLU A 201 -35.74 -12.72 -26.17
CA GLU A 201 -35.43 -12.40 -27.57
C GLU A 201 -36.11 -13.40 -28.51
N ASP A 202 -35.98 -14.70 -28.23
CA ASP A 202 -36.64 -15.77 -29.01
C ASP A 202 -38.17 -15.58 -29.12
N ILE A 203 -38.81 -15.07 -28.05
CA ILE A 203 -40.25 -14.77 -28.04
C ILE A 203 -40.58 -13.58 -28.93
N LEU A 204 -39.79 -12.51 -28.81
CA LEU A 204 -40.01 -11.28 -29.58
C LEU A 204 -39.69 -11.47 -31.07
N ASP A 205 -38.77 -12.37 -31.42
CA ASP A 205 -38.48 -12.76 -32.80
C ASP A 205 -39.64 -13.54 -33.44
N GLY A 206 -40.54 -14.09 -32.63
CA GLY A 206 -41.78 -14.72 -33.09
C GLY A 206 -42.92 -13.75 -33.42
N ALA A 207 -42.75 -12.44 -33.20
CA ALA A 207 -43.79 -11.44 -33.49
C ALA A 207 -44.10 -11.36 -34.99
N LYS A 208 -45.38 -11.17 -35.33
CA LYS A 208 -45.85 -11.10 -36.72
C LYS A 208 -45.59 -9.73 -37.34
N HIS A 209 -45.70 -8.68 -36.54
CA HIS A 209 -45.46 -7.31 -36.95
C HIS A 209 -44.28 -6.75 -36.15
N ASP A 210 -43.08 -6.82 -36.73
CA ASP A 210 -41.88 -6.18 -36.17
C ASP A 210 -42.05 -4.66 -35.96
N ASP A 211 -43.01 -4.08 -36.67
CA ASP A 211 -43.39 -2.69 -36.65
C ASP A 211 -44.46 -2.33 -35.58
N ASP A 212 -44.92 -3.29 -34.77
CA ASP A 212 -45.81 -2.98 -33.67
C ASP A 212 -45.09 -2.18 -32.57
N LEU A 213 -45.73 -1.13 -32.05
CA LEU A 213 -45.12 -0.22 -31.08
C LEU A 213 -44.71 -0.94 -29.80
N ASN A 214 -45.53 -1.90 -29.33
CA ASN A 214 -45.26 -2.64 -28.11
C ASN A 214 -44.08 -3.61 -28.30
N VAL A 215 -43.96 -4.23 -29.49
CA VAL A 215 -42.84 -5.12 -29.81
C VAL A 215 -41.53 -4.33 -29.88
N ILE A 216 -41.56 -3.16 -30.52
CA ILE A 216 -40.41 -2.24 -30.59
C ILE A 216 -39.98 -1.78 -29.20
N GLU A 217 -40.93 -1.38 -28.35
CA GLU A 217 -40.67 -0.99 -26.96
C GLU A 217 -40.03 -2.15 -26.18
N ALA A 218 -40.59 -3.35 -26.27
CA ALA A 218 -40.06 -4.54 -25.59
C ALA A 218 -38.66 -4.92 -26.08
N ARG A 219 -38.41 -4.91 -27.40
CA ARG A 219 -37.07 -5.18 -27.97
C ARG A 219 -36.07 -4.14 -27.50
N CYS A 220 -36.44 -2.86 -27.48
CA CYS A 220 -35.57 -1.79 -27.02
C CYS A 220 -35.22 -1.94 -25.53
N MET A 221 -36.20 -2.24 -24.66
CA MET A 221 -35.93 -2.54 -23.24
C MET A 221 -35.03 -3.77 -23.08
N LEU A 222 -35.27 -4.80 -23.88
CA LEU A 222 -34.48 -6.04 -23.88
C LEU A 222 -33.00 -5.78 -24.16
N LYS A 223 -32.69 -4.95 -25.15
CA LYS A 223 -31.32 -4.53 -25.45
C LYS A 223 -30.69 -3.77 -24.27
N GLY A 224 -31.46 -2.92 -23.59
CA GLY A 224 -31.03 -2.27 -22.35
C GLY A 224 -30.68 -3.28 -21.25
N TRP A 225 -31.53 -4.26 -20.99
CA TRP A 225 -31.26 -5.31 -19.99
C TRP A 225 -30.06 -6.19 -20.35
N LYS A 226 -29.91 -6.55 -21.63
CA LYS A 226 -28.72 -7.27 -22.13
C LYS A 226 -27.45 -6.49 -21.90
N ALA A 227 -27.47 -5.17 -22.13
CA ALA A 227 -26.33 -4.30 -21.82
C ALA A 227 -25.96 -4.35 -20.33
N GLN A 228 -26.94 -4.39 -19.41
CA GLN A 228 -26.67 -4.51 -17.96
C GLN A 228 -25.99 -5.84 -17.59
N VAL A 229 -26.47 -6.94 -18.16
CA VAL A 229 -25.89 -8.28 -17.89
C VAL A 229 -24.48 -8.41 -18.47
N LEU A 230 -24.25 -7.95 -19.70
CA LEU A 230 -22.94 -7.95 -20.33
C LEU A 230 -21.94 -7.07 -19.57
N TRP A 231 -22.38 -5.90 -19.10
CA TRP A 231 -21.56 -5.05 -18.24
C TRP A 231 -21.16 -5.77 -16.95
N ALA A 232 -22.10 -6.41 -16.26
CA ALA A 232 -21.83 -7.16 -15.04
C ALA A 232 -20.91 -8.37 -15.27
N HIS A 233 -20.90 -8.94 -16.48
CA HIS A 233 -19.92 -9.95 -16.90
C HIS A 233 -18.52 -9.40 -17.18
N GLY A 234 -18.31 -8.08 -17.13
CA GLY A 234 -17.05 -7.45 -17.49
C GLY A 234 -16.86 -7.31 -19.01
N GLU A 235 -17.94 -7.23 -19.78
CA GLU A 235 -17.92 -7.05 -21.24
C GLU A 235 -18.48 -5.67 -21.67
N PRO A 236 -17.82 -4.55 -21.30
CA PRO A 236 -18.31 -3.18 -21.57
C PRO A 236 -18.50 -2.87 -23.06
N SER A 237 -17.67 -3.43 -23.93
CA SER A 237 -17.79 -3.27 -25.39
C SER A 237 -19.07 -3.91 -25.95
N ALA A 238 -19.43 -5.10 -25.44
CA ALA A 238 -20.65 -5.79 -25.84
C ALA A 238 -21.88 -5.06 -25.30
N ALA A 239 -21.80 -4.53 -24.07
CA ALA A 239 -22.85 -3.68 -23.51
C ALA A 239 -23.09 -2.42 -24.35
N ALA A 240 -22.03 -1.74 -24.78
CA ALA A 240 -22.13 -0.58 -25.67
C ALA A 240 -22.81 -0.92 -27.02
N LEU A 241 -22.47 -2.08 -27.60
CA LEU A 241 -23.10 -2.56 -28.84
C LEU A 241 -24.62 -2.77 -28.67
N GLN A 242 -25.06 -3.36 -27.56
CA GLN A 242 -26.48 -3.55 -27.29
C GLN A 242 -27.23 -2.20 -27.14
N LEU A 243 -26.60 -1.19 -26.55
CA LEU A 243 -27.19 0.16 -26.47
C LEU A 243 -27.25 0.85 -27.85
N ASP A 244 -26.26 0.64 -28.71
CA ASP A 244 -26.28 1.14 -30.09
C ASP A 244 -27.42 0.48 -30.89
N GLU A 245 -27.67 -0.82 -30.69
CA GLU A 245 -28.83 -1.52 -31.26
C GLU A 245 -30.15 -0.93 -30.73
N ALA A 246 -30.26 -0.68 -29.42
CA ALA A 246 -31.44 -0.04 -28.83
C ALA A 246 -31.71 1.35 -29.43
N ARG A 247 -30.64 2.14 -29.62
CA ARG A 247 -30.72 3.46 -30.28
C ARG A 247 -31.19 3.32 -31.73
N ALA A 248 -30.67 2.35 -32.48
CA ALA A 248 -31.09 2.10 -33.86
C ALA A 248 -32.60 1.79 -33.92
N ILE A 249 -33.10 0.94 -33.02
CA ILE A 249 -34.54 0.63 -32.90
C ILE A 249 -35.37 1.89 -32.65
N LEU A 250 -34.96 2.74 -31.69
CA LEU A 250 -35.67 3.98 -31.37
C LEU A 250 -35.64 5.02 -32.51
N SER A 251 -34.56 5.05 -33.29
CA SER A 251 -34.40 6.01 -34.39
C SER A 251 -35.40 5.78 -35.54
N LEU A 252 -35.91 4.57 -35.69
CA LEU A 252 -36.88 4.22 -36.74
C LEU A 252 -38.26 4.87 -36.54
N ARG A 253 -38.59 5.33 -35.33
CA ARG A 253 -39.95 5.80 -34.97
C ARG A 253 -40.07 7.30 -34.70
N GLY A 254 -38.99 8.05 -34.87
CA GLY A 254 -38.95 9.49 -34.63
C GLY A 254 -38.77 9.89 -33.16
N PRO A 255 -38.54 11.19 -32.87
CA PRO A 255 -38.17 11.67 -31.54
C PRO A 255 -39.29 11.53 -30.50
N ASP A 256 -40.56 11.68 -30.90
CA ASP A 256 -41.68 11.80 -29.95
C ASP A 256 -42.27 10.44 -29.50
N ALA A 257 -41.91 9.34 -30.16
CA ALA A 257 -42.37 8.01 -29.79
C ALA A 257 -41.55 7.44 -28.62
N LEU A 258 -42.22 6.66 -27.76
CA LEU A 258 -41.60 5.80 -26.74
C LEU A 258 -40.83 6.53 -25.64
N MET A 259 -41.41 7.62 -25.10
CA MET A 259 -40.80 8.39 -24.00
C MET A 259 -40.41 7.52 -22.78
N SER A 260 -41.29 6.61 -22.36
CA SER A 260 -41.04 5.65 -21.28
C SER A 260 -39.82 4.79 -21.56
N THR A 261 -39.73 4.25 -22.77
CA THR A 261 -38.64 3.38 -23.23
C THR A 261 -37.33 4.14 -23.34
N ARG A 262 -37.36 5.37 -23.88
CA ARG A 262 -36.19 6.25 -23.98
C ARG A 262 -35.64 6.52 -22.59
N LEU A 263 -36.48 6.99 -21.66
CA LEU A 263 -36.12 7.21 -20.26
C LEU A 263 -35.57 5.95 -19.61
N PHE A 264 -36.17 4.79 -19.86
CA PHE A 264 -35.69 3.53 -19.34
C PHE A 264 -34.28 3.19 -19.83
N VAL A 265 -34.05 3.20 -21.15
CA VAL A 265 -32.76 2.79 -21.73
C VAL A 265 -31.65 3.80 -21.45
N SER A 266 -31.94 5.10 -21.50
CA SER A 266 -30.92 6.11 -21.22
C SER A 266 -30.69 6.31 -19.72
N ALA A 267 -31.74 6.57 -18.95
CA ALA A 267 -31.60 6.98 -17.56
C ALA A 267 -31.42 5.79 -16.60
N ASN A 268 -32.15 4.68 -16.80
CA ASN A 268 -32.08 3.54 -15.87
C ASN A 268 -31.01 2.52 -16.26
N VAL A 269 -30.71 2.40 -17.55
CA VAL A 269 -29.69 1.46 -18.03
C VAL A 269 -28.37 2.18 -18.27
N ALA A 270 -28.27 3.03 -19.29
CA ALA A 270 -26.99 3.56 -19.72
C ALA A 270 -26.32 4.43 -18.63
N LEU A 271 -27.04 5.35 -17.98
CA LEU A 271 -26.48 6.15 -16.89
C LEU A 271 -26.07 5.31 -15.68
N THR A 272 -26.84 4.27 -15.33
CA THR A 272 -26.47 3.35 -14.25
C THR A 272 -25.19 2.60 -14.59
N LEU A 273 -25.06 2.10 -15.83
CA LEU A 273 -23.84 1.43 -16.28
C LEU A 273 -22.63 2.35 -16.21
N VAL A 274 -22.83 3.61 -16.63
CA VAL A 274 -21.77 4.62 -16.56
C VAL A 274 -21.43 4.96 -15.12
N HIS A 275 -22.40 5.01 -14.22
CA HIS A 275 -22.13 5.31 -12.82
C HIS A 275 -21.33 4.18 -12.16
N VAL A 276 -21.74 2.92 -12.38
CA VAL A 276 -21.01 1.74 -11.91
C VAL A 276 -19.61 1.68 -12.54
N GLY A 277 -19.50 1.95 -13.84
CA GLY A 277 -18.20 2.00 -14.52
C GLY A 277 -17.30 3.14 -14.07
N TYR A 278 -17.88 4.29 -13.74
CA TYR A 278 -17.14 5.43 -13.22
C TYR A 278 -16.59 5.13 -11.83
N VAL A 279 -17.41 4.60 -10.92
CA VAL A 279 -16.96 4.21 -9.57
C VAL A 279 -15.85 3.17 -9.64
N THR A 280 -16.01 2.14 -10.49
CA THR A 280 -14.97 1.12 -10.67
C THR A 280 -13.70 1.68 -11.30
N ALA A 281 -13.80 2.61 -12.26
CA ALA A 281 -12.64 3.29 -12.85
C ALA A 281 -11.91 4.16 -11.80
N GLU A 282 -12.64 4.92 -10.99
CA GLU A 282 -12.08 5.77 -9.93
C GLU A 282 -11.40 4.95 -8.83
N GLU A 283 -12.02 3.85 -8.37
CA GLU A 283 -11.45 2.94 -7.36
C GLU A 283 -10.21 2.17 -7.87
N SER A 284 -10.20 1.81 -9.15
CA SER A 284 -9.07 1.05 -9.71
C SER A 284 -7.76 1.83 -9.67
N GLY A 285 -7.83 3.17 -9.61
CA GLY A 285 -6.67 4.07 -9.58
C GLY A 285 -5.73 3.94 -10.79
N ASP A 286 -6.06 3.04 -11.72
CA ASP A 286 -5.21 2.62 -12.82
C ASP A 286 -5.79 3.12 -14.14
N LYS A 287 -4.89 3.37 -15.08
CA LYS A 287 -5.13 4.07 -16.34
C LYS A 287 -5.90 3.21 -17.34
N ASP A 288 -7.05 2.67 -16.98
CA ASP A 288 -7.93 1.99 -17.93
C ASP A 288 -8.61 3.00 -18.86
N LYS A 289 -7.78 3.58 -19.74
CA LYS A 289 -8.21 4.53 -20.75
C LYS A 289 -9.24 3.90 -21.70
N GLU A 290 -9.16 2.59 -21.88
CA GLU A 290 -10.09 1.86 -22.74
C GLU A 290 -11.47 1.74 -22.07
N GLY A 291 -11.52 1.42 -20.78
CA GLY A 291 -12.75 1.48 -19.98
C GLY A 291 -13.41 2.86 -20.02
N ALA A 292 -12.63 3.93 -19.83
CA ALA A 292 -13.13 5.30 -19.90
C ALA A 292 -13.71 5.66 -21.28
N ARG A 293 -13.05 5.26 -22.38
CA ARG A 293 -13.58 5.47 -23.75
C ARG A 293 -14.87 4.72 -24.01
N GLN A 294 -14.98 3.48 -23.52
CA GLN A 294 -16.19 2.69 -23.67
C GLN A 294 -17.34 3.33 -22.88
N LEU A 295 -17.07 3.86 -21.69
CA LEU A 295 -18.03 4.64 -20.93
C LEU A 295 -18.45 5.93 -21.63
N ILE A 296 -17.52 6.69 -22.22
CA ILE A 296 -17.84 7.88 -23.02
C ILE A 296 -18.77 7.50 -24.19
N ARG A 297 -18.47 6.40 -24.89
CA ARG A 297 -19.33 5.90 -25.98
C ARG A 297 -20.74 5.53 -25.49
N ILE A 298 -20.85 4.86 -24.35
CA ILE A 298 -22.14 4.53 -23.73
C ILE A 298 -22.92 5.81 -23.39
N ILE A 299 -22.28 6.83 -22.82
CA ILE A 299 -22.93 8.11 -22.53
C ILE A 299 -23.37 8.80 -23.83
N ASP A 300 -22.54 8.81 -24.87
CA ASP A 300 -22.89 9.43 -26.15
C ASP A 300 -24.12 8.78 -26.78
N THR A 301 -24.22 7.45 -26.68
CA THR A 301 -25.41 6.71 -27.09
C THR A 301 -26.61 7.05 -26.22
N ALA A 302 -26.44 7.17 -24.90
CA ALA A 302 -27.50 7.59 -23.97
C ALA A 302 -28.02 9.02 -24.26
N LEU A 303 -27.12 9.98 -24.48
CA LEU A 303 -27.43 11.36 -24.84
C LEU A 303 -28.18 11.42 -26.18
N ALA A 304 -27.77 10.62 -27.16
CA ALA A 304 -28.45 10.54 -28.44
C ALA A 304 -29.85 9.90 -28.33
N ILE A 305 -30.06 8.95 -27.40
CA ILE A 305 -31.37 8.38 -27.09
C ILE A 305 -32.28 9.40 -26.39
N LEU A 306 -31.73 10.20 -25.46
CA LEU A 306 -32.47 11.26 -24.76
C LEU A 306 -32.89 12.38 -25.73
N GLY A 307 -32.05 12.76 -26.68
CA GLY A 307 -32.36 13.84 -27.63
C GLY A 307 -32.62 15.20 -26.97
N ASP A 308 -33.18 16.14 -27.73
CA ASP A 308 -33.56 17.50 -27.29
C ASP A 308 -35.02 17.57 -26.81
N LEU A 309 -35.48 16.60 -26.01
CA LEU A 309 -36.87 16.55 -25.57
C LEU A 309 -37.08 17.45 -24.34
N ASP A 310 -38.08 18.34 -24.41
CA ASP A 310 -38.46 19.32 -23.37
C ASP A 310 -39.19 18.71 -22.16
N HIS A 311 -38.74 17.56 -21.67
CA HIS A 311 -39.31 16.92 -20.47
C HIS A 311 -38.35 17.04 -19.28
N GLU A 312 -38.84 17.49 -18.12
CA GLU A 312 -38.03 17.78 -16.93
C GLU A 312 -37.14 16.60 -16.50
N GLN A 313 -37.68 15.38 -16.49
CA GLN A 313 -36.91 14.17 -16.17
C GLN A 313 -35.83 13.83 -17.22
N ILE A 314 -36.08 14.14 -18.50
CA ILE A 314 -35.12 13.93 -19.59
C ILE A 314 -34.00 14.97 -19.48
N ALA A 315 -34.33 16.23 -19.19
CA ALA A 315 -33.37 17.29 -18.94
C ALA A 315 -32.45 16.94 -17.77
N ALA A 316 -33.00 16.48 -16.63
CA ALA A 316 -32.20 16.06 -15.48
C ALA A 316 -31.28 14.86 -15.79
N ALA A 317 -31.78 13.85 -16.51
CA ALA A 317 -30.96 12.70 -16.93
C ALA A 317 -29.86 13.12 -17.92
N ARG A 318 -30.17 14.02 -18.86
CA ARG A 318 -29.21 14.58 -19.82
C ARG A 318 -28.12 15.39 -19.12
N ASP A 319 -28.48 16.24 -18.17
CA ASP A 319 -27.54 17.05 -17.41
C ASP A 319 -26.61 16.16 -16.56
N SER A 320 -27.14 15.10 -15.94
CA SER A 320 -26.33 14.07 -15.28
C SER A 320 -25.36 13.38 -16.25
N ALA A 321 -25.85 12.95 -17.42
CA ALA A 321 -25.03 12.35 -18.47
C ALA A 321 -23.89 13.27 -18.94
N LEU A 322 -24.19 14.56 -19.17
CA LEU A 322 -23.19 15.56 -19.59
C LEU A 322 -22.12 15.79 -18.52
N ARG A 323 -22.48 15.81 -17.23
CA ARG A 323 -21.52 15.90 -16.12
C ARG A 323 -20.58 14.70 -16.08
N MET A 324 -21.13 13.49 -16.18
CA MET A 324 -20.35 12.25 -16.19
C MET A 324 -19.43 12.20 -17.42
N LYS A 325 -19.94 12.60 -18.60
CA LYS A 325 -19.14 12.69 -19.83
C LYS A 325 -17.98 13.64 -19.66
N ALA A 326 -18.22 14.84 -19.12
CA ALA A 326 -17.18 15.81 -18.88
C ALA A 326 -16.08 15.25 -17.95
N HIS A 327 -16.47 14.54 -16.88
CA HIS A 327 -15.51 13.91 -15.99
C HIS A 327 -14.66 12.85 -16.69
N LEU A 328 -15.29 11.92 -17.42
CA LEU A 328 -14.58 10.87 -18.15
C LEU A 328 -13.66 11.43 -19.24
N CYS A 329 -14.11 12.46 -19.97
CA CYS A 329 -13.27 13.15 -20.95
C CYS A 329 -12.03 13.78 -20.29
N MET A 330 -12.16 14.32 -19.07
CA MET A 330 -10.99 14.81 -18.32
C MET A 330 -10.03 13.69 -17.89
N LEU A 331 -10.53 12.49 -17.59
CA LEU A 331 -9.69 11.32 -17.30
C LEU A 331 -8.93 10.84 -18.55
N GLU A 332 -9.56 10.92 -19.72
CA GLU A 332 -8.94 10.63 -21.02
C GLU A 332 -8.03 11.74 -21.56
N GLU A 333 -7.94 12.88 -20.87
CA GLU A 333 -7.21 14.08 -21.30
C GLU A 333 -7.81 14.74 -22.57
N GLU A 334 -9.09 14.47 -22.88
CA GLU A 334 -9.87 15.09 -23.94
C GLU A 334 -10.57 16.38 -23.45
N PHE A 335 -9.77 17.39 -23.10
CA PHE A 335 -10.27 18.60 -22.42
C PHE A 335 -11.26 19.42 -23.25
N ASP A 336 -11.12 19.45 -24.58
CA ASP A 336 -12.07 20.15 -25.46
C ASP A 336 -13.45 19.47 -25.44
N ALA A 337 -13.49 18.13 -25.44
CA ALA A 337 -14.73 17.37 -25.33
C ALA A 337 -15.40 17.58 -23.97
N ALA A 338 -14.59 17.64 -22.89
CA ALA A 338 -15.08 17.99 -21.56
C ALA A 338 -15.66 19.41 -21.50
N ALA A 339 -15.00 20.39 -22.12
CA ALA A 339 -15.49 21.77 -22.21
C ALA A 339 -16.82 21.85 -22.97
N ILE A 340 -16.92 21.15 -24.10
CA ILE A 340 -18.17 21.08 -24.89
C ILE A 340 -19.29 20.46 -24.05
N ALA A 341 -19.05 19.33 -23.38
CA ALA A 341 -20.05 18.69 -22.53
C ALA A 341 -20.54 19.62 -21.40
N LEU A 342 -19.63 20.33 -20.72
CA LEU A 342 -19.99 21.31 -19.67
C LEU A 342 -20.71 22.55 -20.23
N SER A 343 -20.47 22.93 -21.49
CA SER A 343 -21.16 24.04 -22.14
C SER A 343 -22.58 23.68 -22.61
N GLN A 344 -22.82 22.40 -22.88
CA GLN A 344 -24.12 21.86 -23.27
C GLN A 344 -25.07 21.67 -22.08
N HIS A 345 -24.56 21.75 -20.86
CA HIS A 345 -25.37 21.72 -19.63
C HIS A 345 -26.22 23.00 -19.57
N SER A 346 -27.45 22.89 -20.04
CA SER A 346 -28.31 24.03 -20.41
C SER A 346 -29.03 24.68 -19.23
N ASN A 347 -29.11 24.03 -18.07
CA ASN A 347 -29.83 24.54 -16.92
C ASN A 347 -28.88 24.98 -15.79
N PRO A 348 -29.03 26.20 -15.22
CA PRO A 348 -28.71 26.39 -13.81
C PRO A 348 -29.67 25.48 -13.05
N ALA A 349 -29.16 24.37 -12.53
CA ALA A 349 -29.97 23.38 -11.85
C ALA A 349 -30.81 24.07 -10.75
N THR A 350 -32.08 23.65 -10.61
CA THR A 350 -32.92 24.07 -9.49
C THR A 350 -32.36 23.60 -8.14
N ASP A 351 -31.49 22.59 -8.16
CA ASP A 351 -30.78 22.08 -7.00
C ASP A 351 -29.37 22.69 -6.89
N ALA A 352 -29.07 23.27 -5.72
CA ALA A 352 -27.79 23.88 -5.41
C ALA A 352 -26.63 22.87 -5.48
N ASP A 353 -26.89 21.59 -5.19
CA ASP A 353 -25.87 20.53 -5.24
C ASP A 353 -25.46 20.19 -6.68
N ASP A 354 -26.41 20.24 -7.62
CA ASP A 354 -26.12 19.95 -9.02
C ASP A 354 -25.30 21.08 -9.66
N ASP A 355 -25.62 22.33 -9.33
CA ASP A 355 -24.83 23.51 -9.73
C ASP A 355 -23.42 23.49 -9.10
N ALA A 356 -23.29 23.02 -7.86
CA ALA A 356 -22.00 22.80 -7.20
C ALA A 356 -21.11 21.80 -7.97
N ALA A 357 -21.66 20.66 -8.37
CA ALA A 357 -20.93 19.64 -9.12
C ALA A 357 -20.41 20.18 -10.46
N VAL A 358 -21.24 20.93 -11.21
CA VAL A 358 -20.82 21.53 -12.50
C VAL A 358 -19.69 22.54 -12.30
N ARG A 359 -19.76 23.39 -11.27
CA ARG A 359 -18.70 24.36 -10.96
C ARG A 359 -17.38 23.68 -10.59
N ILE A 360 -17.44 22.62 -9.78
CA ILE A 360 -16.27 21.82 -9.42
C ILE A 360 -15.65 21.19 -10.68
N LEU A 361 -16.46 20.63 -11.59
CA LEU A 361 -15.96 20.07 -12.86
C LEU A 361 -15.33 21.15 -13.77
N LYS A 362 -15.94 22.34 -13.87
CA LYS A 362 -15.36 23.47 -14.62
C LYS A 362 -14.02 23.90 -14.03
N ALA A 363 -13.92 24.01 -12.69
CA ALA A 363 -12.66 24.33 -12.04
C ALA A 363 -11.60 23.24 -12.23
N LYS A 364 -11.99 21.96 -12.14
CA LYS A 364 -11.10 20.81 -12.42
C LYS A 364 -10.56 20.86 -13.85
N LEU A 365 -11.40 21.20 -14.83
CA LEU A 365 -11.00 21.39 -16.22
C LEU A 365 -10.00 22.55 -16.38
N LEU A 366 -10.27 23.70 -15.76
CA LEU A 366 -9.37 24.86 -15.77
C LEU A 366 -8.01 24.53 -15.13
N LEU A 367 -7.99 23.79 -14.02
CA LEU A 367 -6.76 23.35 -13.36
C LEU A 367 -5.94 22.41 -14.26
N ARG A 368 -6.62 21.47 -14.96
CA ARG A 368 -5.98 20.52 -15.89
C ARG A 368 -5.46 21.18 -17.17
N THR A 369 -6.11 22.23 -17.64
CA THR A 369 -5.67 23.04 -18.79
C THR A 369 -4.66 24.14 -18.41
N ASN A 370 -4.09 24.07 -17.21
CA ASN A 370 -3.09 25.00 -16.67
C ASN A 370 -3.58 26.46 -16.50
N GLN A 371 -4.90 26.66 -16.37
CA GLN A 371 -5.52 27.95 -16.05
C GLN A 371 -5.78 28.08 -14.55
N LYS A 372 -4.74 27.77 -13.73
CA LYS A 372 -4.88 27.65 -12.27
C LYS A 372 -5.40 28.92 -11.59
N ALA A 373 -4.91 30.10 -12.01
CA ALA A 373 -5.30 31.37 -11.42
C ALA A 373 -6.80 31.65 -11.60
N GLU A 374 -7.33 31.36 -12.79
CA GLU A 374 -8.76 31.52 -13.07
C GLU A 374 -9.60 30.51 -12.29
N ALA A 375 -9.17 29.24 -12.27
CA ALA A 375 -9.86 28.20 -11.49
C ALA A 375 -9.94 28.57 -10.00
N CYS A 376 -8.84 29.02 -9.40
CA CYS A 376 -8.80 29.45 -8.02
C CYS A 376 -9.70 30.66 -7.77
N ALA A 377 -9.68 31.67 -8.67
CA ALA A 377 -10.53 32.85 -8.54
C ALA A 377 -12.04 32.49 -8.61
N GLN A 378 -12.41 31.59 -9.52
CA GLN A 378 -13.80 31.11 -9.66
C GLN A 378 -14.24 30.32 -8.42
N LEU A 379 -13.41 29.39 -7.92
CA LEU A 379 -13.70 28.59 -6.74
C LEU A 379 -13.82 29.46 -5.48
N LEU A 380 -12.90 30.40 -5.27
CA LEU A 380 -12.94 31.32 -4.13
C LEU A 380 -14.11 32.30 -4.22
N GLY A 381 -14.40 32.83 -5.40
CA GLY A 381 -15.57 33.68 -5.63
C GLY A 381 -16.87 32.93 -5.32
N TRP A 382 -16.97 31.67 -5.75
CA TRP A 382 -18.12 30.82 -5.45
C TRP A 382 -18.23 30.51 -3.95
N LEU A 383 -17.14 30.10 -3.30
CA LEU A 383 -17.04 29.89 -1.86
C LEU A 383 -17.32 31.15 -1.04
N ARG A 384 -17.19 32.36 -1.58
CA ARG A 384 -17.57 33.60 -0.88
C ARG A 384 -19.05 33.91 -1.03
N ASN A 385 -19.57 33.77 -2.25
CA ASN A 385 -20.91 34.24 -2.59
C ASN A 385 -22.03 33.25 -2.22
N ASN A 386 -21.73 31.96 -2.03
CA ASN A 386 -22.75 30.94 -1.83
C ASN A 386 -22.81 30.45 -0.38
N SER A 387 -23.57 31.11 0.50
CA SER A 387 -23.63 30.79 1.93
C SER A 387 -24.28 29.44 2.25
N GLU A 388 -25.06 28.89 1.31
CA GLU A 388 -25.78 27.62 1.47
C GLU A 388 -24.97 26.40 1.00
N LEU A 389 -23.71 26.61 0.60
CA LEU A 389 -22.87 25.51 0.12
C LEU A 389 -22.64 24.48 1.23
N ARG A 390 -23.07 23.24 0.96
CA ARG A 390 -22.81 22.10 1.86
C ARG A 390 -21.31 21.87 2.04
N PHE A 391 -20.91 21.49 3.25
CA PHE A 391 -19.51 21.26 3.57
C PHE A 391 -18.86 20.16 2.73
N SER A 392 -19.60 19.11 2.34
CA SER A 392 -19.09 18.06 1.44
C SER A 392 -18.59 18.61 0.10
N SER A 393 -19.29 19.59 -0.47
CA SER A 393 -18.87 20.28 -1.69
C SER A 393 -17.66 21.18 -1.44
N ALA A 394 -17.66 21.90 -0.31
CA ALA A 394 -16.53 22.75 0.10
C ALA A 394 -15.24 21.93 0.33
N ARG A 395 -15.36 20.76 0.97
CA ARG A 395 -14.28 19.78 1.16
C ARG A 395 -13.72 19.32 -0.19
N THR A 396 -14.59 19.00 -1.15
CA THR A 396 -14.19 18.60 -2.50
C THR A 396 -13.40 19.73 -3.19
N VAL A 397 -13.81 20.99 -3.01
CA VAL A 397 -13.07 22.16 -3.52
C VAL A 397 -11.69 22.27 -2.87
N LEU A 398 -11.60 22.12 -1.55
CA LEU A 398 -10.32 22.17 -0.83
C LEU A 398 -9.40 21.06 -1.31
N GLN A 399 -9.86 19.81 -1.36
CA GLN A 399 -9.09 18.68 -1.85
C GLN A 399 -8.59 18.92 -3.29
N LEU A 400 -9.45 19.42 -4.18
CA LEU A 400 -9.07 19.75 -5.56
C LEU A 400 -7.96 20.82 -5.62
N LEU A 401 -8.02 21.85 -4.77
CA LEU A 401 -6.99 22.89 -4.70
C LEU A 401 -5.65 22.31 -4.20
N VAL A 402 -5.69 21.40 -3.23
CA VAL A 402 -4.50 20.73 -2.67
C VAL A 402 -3.85 19.80 -3.69
N GLU A 403 -4.64 18.93 -4.33
CA GLU A 403 -4.17 18.01 -5.38
C GLU A 403 -3.50 18.76 -6.54
N CYS A 404 -3.98 19.97 -6.85
CA CYS A 404 -3.42 20.81 -7.91
C CYS A 404 -2.26 21.72 -7.46
N GLN A 405 -1.80 21.57 -6.21
CA GLN A 405 -0.73 22.35 -5.58
C GLN A 405 -1.04 23.86 -5.53
N CYS A 406 -2.32 24.23 -5.40
CA CYS A 406 -2.78 25.62 -5.26
C CYS A 406 -2.89 26.03 -3.78
N MET A 407 -1.84 25.78 -2.99
CA MET A 407 -1.83 25.95 -1.53
C MET A 407 -2.33 27.32 -1.03
N PRO A 408 -1.95 28.47 -1.63
CA PRO A 408 -2.46 29.77 -1.19
C PRO A 408 -3.98 29.89 -1.32
N ALA A 409 -4.54 29.37 -2.42
CA ALA A 409 -5.99 29.39 -2.65
C ALA A 409 -6.70 28.39 -1.71
N ALA A 410 -6.10 27.24 -1.42
CA ALA A 410 -6.64 26.29 -0.45
C ALA A 410 -6.72 26.91 0.97
N LEU A 411 -5.66 27.61 1.39
CA LEU A 411 -5.63 28.33 2.67
C LEU A 411 -6.66 29.48 2.72
N GLU A 412 -6.80 30.25 1.63
CA GLU A 412 -7.81 31.30 1.52
C GLU A 412 -9.23 30.71 1.58
N ALA A 413 -9.47 29.59 0.91
CA ALA A 413 -10.73 28.85 0.97
C ALA A 413 -11.05 28.35 2.38
N CYS A 414 -10.07 27.78 3.10
CA CYS A 414 -10.23 27.43 4.50
C CYS A 414 -10.56 28.64 5.37
N GLY A 415 -9.95 29.80 5.10
CA GLY A 415 -10.25 31.06 5.78
C GLY A 415 -11.71 31.50 5.58
N VAL A 416 -12.19 31.51 4.33
CA VAL A 416 -13.58 31.87 3.99
C VAL A 416 -14.58 30.91 4.66
N LEU A 417 -14.30 29.61 4.63
CA LEU A 417 -15.15 28.62 5.28
C LEU A 417 -15.15 28.80 6.80
N HIS A 418 -13.98 29.03 7.39
CA HIS A 418 -13.85 29.26 8.83
C HIS A 418 -14.65 30.49 9.27
N GLU A 419 -14.53 31.63 8.56
CA GLU A 419 -15.34 32.83 8.84
C GLU A 419 -16.85 32.56 8.78
N ARG A 420 -17.29 31.71 7.84
CA ARG A 420 -18.70 31.30 7.75
C ARG A 420 -19.14 30.46 8.93
N PHE A 421 -18.37 29.44 9.30
CA PHE A 421 -18.67 28.64 10.50
C PHE A 421 -18.74 29.53 11.75
N VAL A 422 -17.83 30.49 11.89
CA VAL A 422 -17.85 31.43 13.02
C VAL A 422 -19.05 32.36 13.00
N ALA A 423 -19.49 32.81 11.81
CA ALA A 423 -20.71 33.61 11.68
C ALA A 423 -21.98 32.80 12.00
N SER A 424 -22.00 31.52 11.65
CA SER A 424 -23.13 30.60 11.90
C SER A 424 -23.14 30.03 13.32
N SER A 425 -22.01 30.02 14.04
CA SER A 425 -21.89 29.34 15.32
C SER A 425 -22.79 29.94 16.41
N SER A 426 -23.12 31.24 16.35
CA SER A 426 -24.01 31.86 17.32
C SER A 426 -25.44 31.31 17.26
N GLU A 427 -25.88 30.85 16.09
CA GLU A 427 -27.21 30.26 15.91
C GLU A 427 -27.17 28.73 16.06
N ALA A 428 -26.13 28.08 15.54
CA ALA A 428 -25.99 26.63 15.56
C ALA A 428 -25.73 26.06 16.97
N MET A 429 -25.02 26.80 17.82
CA MET A 429 -24.72 26.41 19.21
C MET A 429 -25.96 26.10 20.04
N ASP A 430 -27.04 26.85 19.84
CA ASP A 430 -28.28 26.66 20.57
C ASP A 430 -29.01 25.37 20.14
N THR A 431 -28.72 24.86 18.94
CA THR A 431 -29.36 23.66 18.38
C THR A 431 -28.57 22.36 18.59
N ALA A 432 -27.35 22.42 19.12
CA ALA A 432 -26.48 21.27 19.36
C ALA A 432 -26.35 20.32 18.14
N ASP A 433 -26.26 20.89 16.93
CA ASP A 433 -26.11 20.10 15.71
C ASP A 433 -24.72 19.44 15.68
N THR A 434 -24.69 18.12 15.91
CA THR A 434 -23.44 17.35 15.93
C THR A 434 -22.73 17.35 14.58
N ALA A 435 -23.48 17.44 13.46
CA ALA A 435 -22.90 17.47 12.13
C ALA A 435 -22.07 18.75 11.93
N PHE A 436 -22.59 19.89 12.39
CA PHE A 436 -21.86 21.16 12.34
C PHE A 436 -20.52 21.11 13.09
N VAL A 437 -20.50 20.48 14.27
CA VAL A 437 -19.28 20.33 15.09
C VAL A 437 -18.26 19.42 14.40
N GLU A 438 -18.71 18.33 13.78
CA GLU A 438 -17.85 17.41 13.02
C GLU A 438 -17.24 18.09 11.79
N GLU A 439 -18.05 18.80 10.99
CA GLU A 439 -17.60 19.53 9.81
C GLU A 439 -16.59 20.64 10.16
N PHE A 440 -16.88 21.41 11.22
CA PHE A 440 -15.95 22.43 11.69
C PHE A 440 -14.63 21.85 12.21
N SER A 441 -14.70 20.71 12.90
CA SER A 441 -13.52 19.99 13.38
C SER A 441 -12.63 19.56 12.22
N GLU A 442 -13.22 18.98 11.18
CA GLU A 442 -12.52 18.54 9.98
C GLU A 442 -11.85 19.72 9.26
N LEU A 443 -12.55 20.86 9.14
CA LEU A 443 -11.99 22.08 8.55
C LEU A 443 -10.75 22.58 9.32
N CYS A 444 -10.80 22.51 10.65
CA CYS A 444 -9.68 22.93 11.50
C CYS A 444 -8.45 22.04 11.30
N GLU A 445 -8.64 20.72 11.20
CA GLU A 445 -7.59 19.75 10.89
C GLU A 445 -6.98 19.99 9.52
N LEU A 446 -7.82 20.13 8.49
CA LEU A 446 -7.38 20.36 7.13
C LEU A 446 -6.60 21.68 7.01
N LYS A 447 -7.08 22.78 7.61
CA LYS A 447 -6.36 24.05 7.61
C LYS A 447 -4.99 23.94 8.30
N TYR A 448 -4.90 23.17 9.38
CA TYR A 448 -3.62 22.92 10.04
C TYR A 448 -2.64 22.14 9.14
N GLU A 449 -3.11 21.08 8.46
CA GLU A 449 -2.29 20.33 7.48
C GLU A 449 -1.71 21.26 6.43
N LEU A 450 -2.56 22.08 5.80
CA LEU A 450 -2.14 23.00 4.76
C LEU A 450 -1.15 24.05 5.24
N LEU A 451 -1.32 24.56 6.45
CA LEU A 451 -0.38 25.50 7.06
C LEU A 451 0.97 24.83 7.36
N SER A 452 0.95 23.56 7.80
CA SER A 452 2.15 22.78 8.09
C SER A 452 2.92 22.35 6.84
N GLU A 453 2.23 22.06 5.74
CA GLU A 453 2.84 21.68 4.46
C GLU A 453 3.38 22.88 3.69
N SER A 454 2.66 24.00 3.70
CA SER A 454 3.07 25.20 2.95
C SER A 454 4.34 25.84 3.48
N VAL A 455 4.52 25.87 4.81
CA VAL A 455 5.75 26.32 5.47
C VAL A 455 5.98 25.42 6.71
N PRO A 456 6.95 24.49 6.69
CA PRO A 456 7.16 23.52 7.77
C PRO A 456 7.52 24.12 9.14
N ASP A 457 7.80 25.44 9.19
CA ASP A 457 8.08 26.24 10.39
C ASP A 457 7.04 27.36 10.63
N SER A 458 5.82 27.22 10.09
CA SER A 458 4.85 28.32 10.06
C SER A 458 4.36 28.71 11.45
N ALA A 459 4.74 29.91 11.91
CA ALA A 459 4.09 30.60 13.01
C ALA A 459 2.56 30.67 12.83
N ALA A 460 2.06 30.67 11.58
CA ALA A 460 0.63 30.69 11.28
C ALA A 460 -0.06 29.35 11.58
N ALA A 461 0.60 28.20 11.38
CA ALA A 461 0.07 26.89 11.82
C ALA A 461 -0.11 26.88 13.34
N ALA A 462 0.88 27.43 14.04
CA ALA A 462 0.90 27.58 15.47
C ALA A 462 -0.22 28.53 15.97
N GLU A 463 -0.39 29.68 15.33
CA GLU A 463 -1.44 30.67 15.64
C GLU A 463 -2.86 30.12 15.38
N HIS A 464 -3.03 29.38 14.28
CA HIS A 464 -4.31 28.71 13.97
C HIS A 464 -4.70 27.73 15.08
N LEU A 465 -3.75 26.93 15.57
CA LEU A 465 -4.03 26.00 16.67
C LEU A 465 -4.41 26.70 17.98
N GLU A 466 -3.72 27.78 18.37
CA GLU A 466 -4.10 28.55 19.55
C GLU A 466 -5.51 29.13 19.40
N THR A 467 -5.86 29.62 18.20
CA THR A 467 -7.21 30.10 17.90
C THR A 467 -8.26 28.99 18.05
N VAL A 468 -7.94 27.77 17.61
CA VAL A 468 -8.83 26.59 17.75
C VAL A 468 -9.00 26.19 19.21
N ILE A 469 -7.93 26.12 20.02
CA ILE A 469 -8.04 25.82 21.46
C ILE A 469 -8.84 26.91 22.17
N ASP A 470 -8.49 28.18 21.99
CA ASP A 470 -9.15 29.28 22.68
C ASP A 470 -10.63 29.35 22.30
N GLY A 471 -10.96 29.09 21.03
CA GLY A 471 -12.32 28.94 20.54
C GLY A 471 -13.07 27.78 21.24
N HIS A 472 -12.41 26.63 21.38
CA HIS A 472 -12.95 25.46 22.07
C HIS A 472 -13.19 25.71 23.56
N CYS A 473 -12.16 26.16 24.29
CA CYS A 473 -12.22 26.41 25.73
C CYS A 473 -13.20 27.54 26.09
N SER A 474 -13.38 28.53 25.22
CA SER A 474 -14.39 29.58 25.42
C SER A 474 -15.81 29.16 25.08
N GLY A 475 -16.01 27.93 24.59
CA GLY A 475 -17.30 27.41 24.13
C GLY A 475 -17.82 28.09 22.86
N ARG A 476 -16.98 28.85 22.13
CA ARG A 476 -17.37 29.56 20.90
C ARG A 476 -17.22 28.70 19.65
N MET A 477 -16.30 27.75 19.68
CA MET A 477 -15.93 26.88 18.56
C MET A 477 -15.68 25.47 19.10
N PRO A 478 -16.73 24.67 19.31
CA PRO A 478 -16.61 23.35 19.89
C PRO A 478 -15.97 22.47 18.81
N VAL A 479 -15.05 21.63 19.24
CA VAL A 479 -14.28 20.73 18.38
C VAL A 479 -14.46 19.36 19.00
N THR A 480 -14.60 18.34 18.17
CA THR A 480 -14.73 16.97 18.66
C THR A 480 -13.49 16.57 19.46
N THR A 481 -13.65 15.74 20.48
CA THR A 481 -12.51 15.24 21.28
C THR A 481 -11.53 14.45 20.42
N SER A 482 -12.00 13.75 19.38
CA SER A 482 -11.16 13.08 18.39
C SER A 482 -10.29 14.04 17.61
N ALA A 483 -10.85 15.17 17.13
CA ALA A 483 -10.09 16.17 16.41
C ALA A 483 -9.07 16.89 17.32
N LEU A 484 -9.42 17.16 18.58
CA LEU A 484 -8.45 17.70 19.55
C LEU A 484 -7.28 16.74 19.80
N SER A 485 -7.52 15.43 19.94
CA SER A 485 -6.46 14.42 20.11
C SER A 485 -5.61 14.26 18.83
N SER A 486 -6.23 14.31 17.66
CA SER A 486 -5.56 14.29 16.36
C SER A 486 -4.65 15.51 16.16
N LEU A 487 -5.17 16.74 16.37
CA LEU A 487 -4.39 17.98 16.36
C LEU A 487 -3.26 17.96 17.39
N GLY A 488 -3.54 17.48 18.61
CA GLY A 488 -2.53 17.28 19.64
C GLY A 488 -1.42 16.32 19.18
N THR A 489 -1.76 15.20 18.54
CA THR A 489 -0.75 14.22 18.10
C THR A 489 0.18 14.82 17.05
N ARG A 490 -0.36 15.62 16.12
CA ARG A 490 0.46 16.31 15.11
C ARG A 490 1.36 17.39 15.71
N LEU A 491 0.88 18.12 16.72
CA LEU A 491 1.70 19.04 17.50
C LEU A 491 2.85 18.32 18.20
N TRP A 492 2.60 17.13 18.76
CA TRP A 492 3.63 16.32 19.37
C TRP A 492 4.68 15.88 18.35
N GLU A 493 4.28 15.45 17.15
CA GLU A 493 5.20 15.11 16.06
C GLU A 493 6.02 16.31 15.58
N ALA A 494 5.40 17.50 15.48
CA ALA A 494 6.11 18.74 15.17
C ALA A 494 7.13 19.08 16.27
N GLY A 495 6.76 18.94 17.54
CA GLY A 495 7.67 19.11 18.68
C GLY A 495 8.83 18.12 18.67
N CYS A 496 8.60 16.86 18.25
CA CYS A 496 9.66 15.87 18.09
C CYS A 496 10.64 16.25 16.97
N ARG A 497 10.14 16.73 15.83
CA ARG A 497 10.99 17.24 14.74
C ARG A 497 11.86 18.42 15.20
N SER A 498 11.26 19.43 15.84
CA SER A 498 12.03 20.55 16.41
C SER A 498 13.04 20.11 17.48
N PHE A 499 12.75 19.04 18.22
CA PHE A 499 13.68 18.45 19.17
C PHE A 499 14.87 17.79 18.47
N GLU A 500 14.62 17.01 17.42
CA GLU A 500 15.64 16.35 16.59
C GLU A 500 16.54 17.38 15.87
N ASP A 501 15.97 18.50 15.43
CA ASP A 501 16.70 19.63 14.83
C ASP A 501 17.52 20.44 15.86
N GLY A 502 17.44 20.11 17.15
CA GLY A 502 18.14 20.79 18.24
C GLY A 502 17.51 22.11 18.68
N GLU A 503 16.36 22.49 18.12
CA GLU A 503 15.62 23.71 18.45
C GLU A 503 14.76 23.54 19.71
N LEU A 504 15.42 23.30 20.85
CA LEU A 504 14.77 22.98 22.13
C LEU A 504 13.70 23.99 22.57
N HIS A 505 13.86 25.28 22.24
CA HIS A 505 12.86 26.30 22.57
C HIS A 505 11.55 26.10 21.79
N LYS A 506 11.63 25.87 20.47
CA LYS A 506 10.45 25.58 19.66
C LYS A 506 9.81 24.26 20.08
N ALA A 507 10.61 23.22 20.34
CA ALA A 507 10.11 21.92 20.81
C ALA A 507 9.30 22.06 22.11
N ILE A 508 9.80 22.81 23.11
CA ILE A 508 9.06 23.07 24.35
C ILE A 508 7.75 23.79 24.08
N GLU A 509 7.77 24.85 23.27
CA GLU A 509 6.56 25.60 22.92
C GLU A 509 5.50 24.70 22.28
N GLN A 510 5.88 23.87 21.30
CA GLN A 510 4.99 22.93 20.64
C GLN A 510 4.43 21.89 21.62
N PHE A 511 5.28 21.33 22.48
CA PHE A 511 4.82 20.35 23.47
C PHE A 511 3.94 20.99 24.56
N GLU A 512 4.15 22.25 24.95
CA GLU A 512 3.27 22.93 25.91
C GLU A 512 1.87 23.17 25.33
N ARG A 513 1.79 23.55 24.05
CA ARG A 513 0.51 23.66 23.32
C ARG A 513 -0.16 22.30 23.20
N CYS A 514 0.60 21.28 22.83
CA CYS A 514 0.11 19.91 22.73
C CYS A 514 -0.47 19.40 24.05
N ALA A 515 0.16 19.73 25.19
CA ALA A 515 -0.32 19.29 26.50
C ALA A 515 -1.72 19.85 26.81
N ARG A 516 -1.99 21.11 26.43
CA ARG A 516 -3.32 21.73 26.58
C ARG A 516 -4.37 21.01 25.73
N PHE A 517 -4.07 20.74 24.46
CA PHE A 517 -4.97 19.97 23.58
C PHE A 517 -5.32 18.60 24.16
N MET A 518 -4.32 17.87 24.65
CA MET A 518 -4.53 16.53 25.20
C MET A 518 -5.32 16.56 26.52
N GLU A 519 -5.15 17.61 27.34
CA GLU A 519 -5.96 17.83 28.54
C GLU A 519 -7.43 18.05 28.19
N GLU A 520 -7.72 18.94 27.25
CA GLU A 520 -9.10 19.25 26.82
C GLU A 520 -9.75 18.07 26.08
N ALA A 521 -8.98 17.34 25.27
CA ALA A 521 -9.43 16.10 24.63
C ALA A 521 -9.73 14.97 25.63
N LYS A 522 -9.30 15.12 26.90
CA LYS A 522 -9.29 14.06 27.93
C LYS A 522 -8.50 12.82 27.50
N ASP A 523 -7.47 13.03 26.68
CA ASP A 523 -6.53 12.00 26.26
C ASP A 523 -5.37 11.92 27.24
N TYR A 524 -5.60 11.24 28.38
CA TYR A 524 -4.59 11.14 29.45
C TYR A 524 -3.31 10.43 29.01
N ALA A 525 -3.40 9.47 28.08
CA ALA A 525 -2.24 8.76 27.55
C ALA A 525 -1.38 9.68 26.67
N GLY A 526 -2.03 10.40 25.74
CA GLY A 526 -1.41 11.44 24.92
C GLY A 526 -0.80 12.55 25.78
N HIS A 527 -1.53 13.05 26.77
CA HIS A 527 -1.08 14.07 27.71
C HIS A 527 0.19 13.61 28.46
N SER A 528 0.19 12.39 29.00
CA SER A 528 1.33 11.83 29.73
C SER A 528 2.57 11.69 28.86
N ARG A 529 2.41 11.28 27.59
CA ARG A 529 3.50 11.22 26.60
C ARG A 529 4.12 12.60 26.34
N VAL A 530 3.28 13.62 26.22
CA VAL A 530 3.72 14.99 25.96
C VAL A 530 4.43 15.60 27.17
N LEU A 531 3.89 15.40 28.37
CA LEU A 531 4.53 15.84 29.62
C LEU A 531 5.91 15.19 29.83
N ALA A 532 6.05 13.91 29.48
CA ALA A 532 7.35 13.22 29.53
C ALA A 532 8.35 13.84 28.55
N SER A 533 7.89 14.21 27.35
CA SER A 533 8.70 14.91 26.33
C SER A 533 9.12 16.30 26.83
N LEU A 534 8.20 17.08 27.41
CA LEU A 534 8.47 18.37 28.06
C LEU A 534 9.50 18.25 29.18
N ALA A 535 9.34 17.25 30.05
CA ALA A 535 10.25 17.00 31.16
C ALA A 535 11.68 16.78 30.64
N HIS A 536 11.84 16.05 29.55
CA HIS A 536 13.13 15.83 28.91
C HIS A 536 13.71 17.12 28.30
N CYS A 537 12.92 17.90 27.55
CA CYS A 537 13.38 19.17 26.99
C CYS A 537 13.81 20.16 28.08
N TYR A 538 13.07 20.26 29.18
CA TYR A 538 13.45 21.10 30.33
C TYR A 538 14.74 20.64 31.00
N LEU A 539 14.98 19.33 31.04
CA LEU A 539 16.22 18.75 31.57
C LEU A 539 17.42 19.16 30.71
N LEU A 540 17.29 19.09 29.38
CA LEU A 540 18.32 19.50 28.42
C LEU A 540 18.59 21.01 28.47
N GLN A 541 17.57 21.84 28.71
CA GLN A 541 17.74 23.28 28.97
C GLN A 541 18.33 23.62 30.35
N ASN A 542 18.73 22.60 31.13
CA ASN A 542 19.26 22.75 32.48
C ASN A 542 18.29 23.45 33.45
N ARG A 543 16.98 23.17 33.33
CA ARG A 543 15.91 23.65 34.22
C ARG A 543 15.34 22.49 35.05
N PRO A 544 16.11 21.94 36.02
CA PRO A 544 15.76 20.68 36.69
C PRO A 544 14.46 20.75 37.50
N GLU A 545 14.12 21.90 38.07
CA GLU A 545 12.86 22.05 38.84
C GLU A 545 11.62 21.90 37.96
N ARG A 546 11.62 22.49 36.76
CA ARG A 546 10.52 22.34 35.80
C ARG A 546 10.47 20.93 35.25
N ALA A 547 11.62 20.35 34.93
CA ALA A 547 11.73 18.97 34.45
C ALA A 547 11.15 17.98 35.48
N ALA A 548 11.53 18.10 36.75
CA ALA A 548 11.03 17.29 37.84
C ALA A 548 9.51 17.48 38.05
N SER A 549 9.04 18.73 38.03
CA SER A 549 7.60 19.04 38.15
C SER A 549 6.77 18.37 37.05
N ARG A 550 7.20 18.45 35.78
CA ARG A 550 6.50 17.79 34.67
C ARG A 550 6.56 16.27 34.75
N ALA A 551 7.70 15.70 35.13
CA ALA A 551 7.84 14.26 35.31
C ALA A 551 6.97 13.71 36.46
N LEU A 552 6.83 14.44 37.57
CA LEU A 552 5.93 14.05 38.66
C LEU A 552 4.46 14.05 38.23
N LEU A 553 4.05 14.99 37.37
CA LEU A 553 2.69 15.00 36.81
C LEU A 553 2.42 13.73 35.98
N VAL A 554 3.39 13.24 35.19
CA VAL A 554 3.27 11.96 34.44
C VAL A 554 3.07 10.78 35.38
N LEU A 555 3.82 10.72 36.48
CA LEU A 555 3.66 9.63 37.45
C LEU A 555 2.34 9.71 38.19
N LYS A 556 1.83 10.92 38.45
CA LYS A 556 0.53 11.13 39.07
C LYS A 556 -0.61 10.71 38.14
N SER A 557 -0.57 11.12 36.86
CA SER A 557 -1.59 10.73 35.87
C SER A 557 -1.62 9.23 35.65
N ALA A 558 -0.45 8.58 35.54
CA ALA A 558 -0.35 7.12 35.46
C ALA A 558 -0.97 6.41 36.67
N ALA A 559 -0.78 6.92 37.88
CA ALA A 559 -1.36 6.33 39.10
C ALA A 559 -2.88 6.50 39.17
N GLU A 560 -3.39 7.66 38.74
CA GLU A 560 -4.84 7.94 38.66
C GLU A 560 -5.52 7.06 37.61
N ASP A 561 -4.86 6.84 36.46
CA ASP A 561 -5.36 5.95 35.40
C ASP A 561 -5.32 4.48 35.81
N GLU A 562 -4.27 4.00 36.49
CA GLU A 562 -4.24 2.64 37.04
C GLU A 562 -5.38 2.43 38.05
N SER A 563 -5.65 3.42 38.90
CA SER A 563 -6.76 3.39 39.86
C SER A 563 -8.12 3.41 39.16
N ALA A 564 -8.29 4.24 38.12
CA ALA A 564 -9.51 4.33 37.33
C ALA A 564 -9.76 3.05 36.51
N ALA A 565 -8.71 2.45 35.94
CA ALA A 565 -8.78 1.16 35.27
C ALA A 565 -9.21 0.08 36.26
N LEU A 566 -8.54 -0.05 37.41
CA LEU A 566 -8.92 -0.99 38.47
C LEU A 566 -10.38 -0.80 38.92
N ALA A 567 -10.87 0.43 39.01
CA ALA A 567 -12.26 0.73 39.35
C ALA A 567 -13.27 0.35 38.23
N ARG A 568 -12.93 0.55 36.95
CA ARG A 568 -13.78 0.17 35.80
C ARG A 568 -13.86 -1.34 35.61
N TYR A 569 -12.80 -2.08 35.97
CA TYR A 569 -12.74 -3.55 35.84
C TYR A 569 -13.20 -4.30 37.10
N GLY A 570 -13.38 -3.62 38.23
CA GLY A 570 -13.79 -4.23 39.49
C GLY A 570 -15.26 -4.70 39.57
N SER A 571 -16.08 -4.52 38.53
CA SER A 571 -17.53 -4.78 38.61
C SER A 571 -18.15 -5.65 37.49
N GLY A 572 -17.39 -6.19 36.53
CA GLY A 572 -17.99 -6.97 35.43
C GLY A 572 -17.04 -7.97 34.77
N SER A 573 -17.56 -9.15 34.47
CA SER A 573 -16.83 -10.35 34.03
C SER A 573 -15.94 -10.20 32.78
N GLY A 574 -14.69 -10.66 32.88
CA GLY A 574 -14.16 -11.66 31.94
C GLY A 574 -13.46 -11.24 30.65
N GLY A 575 -13.05 -9.97 30.48
CA GLY A 575 -12.23 -9.54 29.34
C GLY A 575 -11.00 -8.77 29.81
N GLY A 576 -9.81 -9.39 29.79
CA GLY A 576 -8.56 -8.70 30.11
C GLY A 576 -8.18 -7.68 29.01
N PRO A 577 -7.55 -6.54 29.36
CA PRO A 577 -7.13 -5.55 28.37
C PRO A 577 -6.10 -6.14 27.41
N GLY A 578 -6.24 -5.83 26.11
CA GLY A 578 -5.26 -6.18 25.10
C GLY A 578 -3.87 -5.64 25.46
N SER A 579 -2.85 -6.48 25.30
CA SER A 579 -1.43 -6.22 25.66
C SER A 579 -0.83 -4.91 25.13
N HIS A 580 -1.46 -4.27 24.13
CA HIS A 580 -0.96 -3.04 23.50
C HIS A 580 -1.20 -1.77 24.33
N ALA A 581 -2.35 -1.62 25.00
CA ALA A 581 -2.63 -0.41 25.78
C ALA A 581 -1.72 -0.28 27.01
N VAL A 582 -1.37 -1.42 27.62
CA VAL A 582 -0.46 -1.47 28.79
C VAL A 582 0.98 -1.12 28.38
N THR A 583 1.44 -1.56 27.21
CA THR A 583 2.80 -1.28 26.73
C THR A 583 2.99 0.18 26.32
N GLU A 584 1.94 0.84 25.82
CA GLU A 584 1.99 2.25 25.41
C GLU A 584 2.09 3.22 26.60
N MET A 585 1.41 2.93 27.73
CA MET A 585 1.51 3.70 28.98
C MET A 585 2.85 3.57 29.72
N HIS A 586 3.60 2.49 29.51
CA HIS A 586 4.86 2.26 30.23
C HIS A 586 5.98 3.21 29.75
N ARG A 587 5.98 3.60 28.47
CA ARG A 587 7.06 4.43 27.90
C ARG A 587 7.13 5.84 28.51
N PRO A 588 6.03 6.62 28.66
CA PRO A 588 6.07 7.92 29.32
C PRO A 588 6.52 7.85 30.78
N THR A 589 6.04 6.86 31.53
CA THR A 589 6.38 6.62 32.94
C THR A 589 7.88 6.34 33.11
N ILE A 590 8.44 5.52 32.23
CA ILE A 590 9.88 5.23 32.18
C ILE A 590 10.68 6.52 31.94
N MET A 591 10.28 7.32 30.95
CA MET A 591 10.95 8.57 30.61
C MET A 591 10.87 9.60 31.75
N ALA A 592 9.71 9.72 32.40
CA ALA A 592 9.52 10.58 33.56
C ALA A 592 10.43 10.17 34.73
N ARG A 593 10.52 8.87 35.04
CA ARG A 593 11.44 8.36 36.08
C ARG A 593 12.90 8.64 35.74
N LYS A 594 13.31 8.48 34.47
CA LYS A 594 14.66 8.87 34.01
C LYS A 594 14.94 10.34 34.30
N VAL A 595 14.02 11.22 33.91
CA VAL A 595 14.18 12.67 34.16
C VAL A 595 14.31 12.94 35.66
N LEU A 596 13.48 12.31 36.50
CA LEU A 596 13.53 12.49 37.96
C LEU A 596 14.89 12.07 38.54
N VAL A 597 15.42 10.92 38.15
CA VAL A 597 16.76 10.47 38.58
C VAL A 597 17.82 11.52 38.25
N VAL A 598 17.86 12.00 37.00
CA VAL A 598 18.84 13.00 36.57
C VAL A 598 18.64 14.32 37.32
N THR A 599 17.40 14.78 37.53
CA THR A 599 17.13 16.02 38.27
C THR A 599 17.52 15.94 39.74
N SER A 600 17.22 14.82 40.43
CA SER A 600 17.58 14.60 41.83
C SER A 600 19.10 14.57 41.99
N ILE A 601 19.82 13.97 41.03
CA ILE A 601 21.29 13.98 41.01
C ILE A 601 21.83 15.40 40.81
N LYS A 602 21.28 16.19 39.87
CA LYS A 602 21.64 17.61 39.70
C LYS A 602 21.41 18.42 40.97
N GLN A 603 20.35 18.11 41.72
CA GLN A 603 20.01 18.74 42.99
C GLN A 603 20.81 18.21 44.20
N LYS A 604 21.66 17.19 43.99
CA LYS A 604 22.41 16.48 45.04
C LYS A 604 21.52 15.74 46.06
N ASP A 605 20.30 15.40 45.67
CA ASP A 605 19.39 14.56 46.44
C ASP A 605 19.53 13.10 46.00
N LEU A 606 20.53 12.41 46.58
CA LEU A 606 20.85 11.03 46.22
C LEU A 606 19.79 10.03 46.70
N GLU A 607 19.08 10.33 47.79
CA GLU A 607 18.03 9.46 48.33
C GLU A 607 16.80 9.47 47.40
N ALA A 608 16.39 10.64 46.90
CA ALA A 608 15.32 10.73 45.91
C ALA A 608 15.72 10.05 44.59
N ALA A 609 16.95 10.27 44.12
CA ALA A 609 17.46 9.61 42.92
C ALA A 609 17.40 8.07 43.04
N GLN A 610 17.81 7.55 44.19
CA GLN A 610 17.73 6.13 44.51
C GLN A 610 16.29 5.61 44.49
N ALA A 611 15.36 6.29 45.15
CA ALA A 611 13.95 5.90 45.16
C ALA A 611 13.35 5.84 43.74
N HIS A 612 13.73 6.77 42.86
CA HIS A 612 13.28 6.78 41.47
C HIS A 612 13.87 5.64 40.64
N VAL A 613 15.15 5.29 40.83
CA VAL A 613 15.76 4.11 40.17
C VAL A 613 15.11 2.82 40.62
N VAL A 614 14.86 2.64 41.91
CA VAL A 614 14.15 1.45 42.43
C VAL A 614 12.78 1.31 41.76
N GLY A 615 12.02 2.40 41.65
CA GLY A 615 10.72 2.38 40.98
C GLY A 615 10.79 2.18 39.46
N LEU A 616 11.90 2.55 38.81
CA LEU A 616 12.15 2.29 37.38
C LEU A 616 12.45 0.81 37.16
N LEU A 617 13.23 0.19 38.06
CA LEU A 617 13.54 -1.23 38.05
C LEU A 617 12.34 -2.12 38.35
N SER A 618 11.44 -1.67 39.23
CA SER A 618 10.22 -2.41 39.53
C SER A 618 9.21 -2.37 38.37
N SER A 619 9.20 -1.30 37.58
CA SER A 619 8.28 -1.10 36.44
C SER A 619 8.80 -1.69 35.13
N SER A 620 10.12 -1.85 34.97
CA SER A 620 10.73 -2.46 33.79
C SER A 620 11.78 -3.50 34.18
N LYS A 621 11.32 -4.74 34.45
CA LYS A 621 12.15 -5.80 35.04
C LYS A 621 13.35 -6.25 34.18
N ASN A 622 13.44 -5.87 32.90
CA ASN A 622 14.45 -6.38 31.95
C ASN A 622 15.11 -5.32 31.06
N ASP A 623 14.99 -4.02 31.34
CA ASP A 623 15.51 -3.00 30.43
C ASP A 623 16.92 -2.53 30.84
N HIS A 624 17.92 -3.38 30.60
CA HIS A 624 19.33 -3.12 30.87
C HIS A 624 19.87 -1.89 30.08
N ILE A 625 19.24 -1.60 28.93
CA ILE A 625 19.53 -0.45 28.08
C ILE A 625 19.14 0.85 28.79
N LEU A 626 18.03 0.80 29.53
CA LEU A 626 17.53 1.90 30.36
C LEU A 626 18.52 2.31 31.45
N LEU A 627 19.07 1.32 32.16
CA LEU A 627 20.03 1.55 33.23
C LEU A 627 21.34 2.10 32.67
N ALA A 628 21.80 1.57 31.53
CA ALA A 628 22.98 2.07 30.83
C ALA A 628 22.82 3.55 30.44
N ALA A 629 21.65 3.94 29.91
CA ALA A 629 21.36 5.33 29.56
C ALA A 629 21.32 6.28 30.78
N ILE A 630 20.79 5.81 31.92
CA ILE A 630 20.82 6.59 33.17
C ILE A 630 22.27 6.80 33.63
N CYS A 631 23.10 5.75 33.58
CA CYS A 631 24.51 5.86 33.95
C CYS A 631 25.30 6.80 33.02
N GLU A 632 24.99 6.82 31.71
CA GLU A 632 25.56 7.77 30.74
C GLU A 632 25.27 9.23 31.12
N GLU A 633 23.98 9.55 31.35
CA GLU A 633 23.53 10.89 31.75
C GLU A 633 24.16 11.35 33.06
N VAL A 634 24.24 10.44 34.05
CA VAL A 634 24.85 10.75 35.36
C VAL A 634 26.34 11.00 35.27
N LYS A 635 27.03 10.28 34.38
CA LYS A 635 28.46 10.47 34.12
C LYS A 635 28.76 11.79 33.39
N ALA A 636 27.90 12.20 32.45
CA ALA A 636 28.05 13.47 31.73
C ALA A 636 28.02 14.70 32.66
N MET A 637 27.41 14.57 33.84
CA MET A 637 27.35 15.63 34.86
C MET A 637 28.67 15.85 35.63
N GLY A 638 29.71 15.07 35.35
CA GLY A 638 31.08 15.27 35.86
C GLY A 638 31.50 14.32 36.98
N GLN A 639 32.81 14.30 37.28
CA GLN A 639 33.45 13.30 38.14
C GLN A 639 32.87 13.20 39.57
N GLN A 640 32.30 14.29 40.07
CA GLN A 640 31.67 14.35 41.40
C GLN A 640 30.47 13.38 41.54
N TYR A 641 29.90 12.91 40.43
CA TYR A 641 28.77 11.98 40.42
C TYR A 641 29.16 10.52 40.17
N ASN A 642 30.44 10.22 39.96
CA ASN A 642 30.92 8.84 39.78
C ASN A 642 30.55 7.93 40.96
N GLY A 643 30.57 8.46 42.19
CA GLY A 643 30.13 7.71 43.37
C GLY A 643 28.65 7.33 43.34
N ALA A 644 27.80 8.21 42.78
CA ALA A 644 26.38 7.91 42.59
C ALA A 644 26.16 6.86 41.49
N VAL A 645 26.90 6.91 40.38
CA VAL A 645 26.87 5.87 39.34
C VAL A 645 27.28 4.51 39.91
N ILE A 646 28.38 4.48 40.67
CA ILE A 646 28.88 3.25 41.30
C ILE A 646 27.83 2.68 42.25
N MET A 647 27.26 3.52 43.13
CA MET A 647 26.19 3.11 44.05
C MET A 647 24.96 2.57 43.32
N LEU A 648 24.52 3.22 42.23
CA LEU A 648 23.38 2.77 41.42
C LEU A 648 23.67 1.43 40.72
N CYS A 649 24.89 1.24 40.19
CA CYS A 649 25.32 -0.04 39.62
C CYS A 649 25.40 -1.13 40.68
N GLU A 650 25.94 -0.84 41.87
CA GLU A 650 26.04 -1.77 43.00
C GLU A 650 24.64 -2.20 43.50
N GLN A 651 23.70 -1.27 43.62
CA GLN A 651 22.33 -1.58 44.03
C GLN A 651 21.54 -2.32 42.94
N TYR A 652 21.78 -2.03 41.67
CA TYR A 652 21.21 -2.83 40.57
C TYR A 652 21.73 -4.27 40.61
N LEU A 653 23.03 -4.43 40.82
CA LEU A 653 23.64 -5.74 41.03
C LEU A 653 23.06 -6.45 42.25
N GLN A 654 22.79 -5.72 43.34
CA GLN A 654 22.15 -6.27 44.54
C GLN A 654 20.69 -6.68 44.31
N ALA A 655 19.90 -5.85 43.62
CA ALA A 655 18.52 -6.18 43.25
C ALA A 655 18.45 -7.39 42.29
N LEU A 656 19.45 -7.55 41.41
CA LEU A 656 19.61 -8.73 40.56
C LEU A 656 20.07 -9.98 41.34
N ASP A 657 20.89 -9.80 42.38
CA ASP A 657 21.33 -10.87 43.28
C ASP A 657 20.17 -11.41 44.13
N GLU A 658 19.28 -10.54 44.59
CA GLU A 658 18.04 -10.89 45.31
C GLU A 658 17.05 -11.66 44.42
N GLN A 659 17.11 -11.50 43.09
CA GLN A 659 16.24 -12.17 42.12
C GLN A 659 16.70 -13.58 41.68
N GLN A 660 17.71 -14.19 42.32
CA GLN A 660 18.20 -15.56 42.03
C GLN A 660 18.58 -15.80 40.56
N SER A 661 19.22 -14.83 39.89
CA SER A 661 19.75 -15.01 38.52
C SER A 661 20.97 -15.93 38.48
N SER A 662 21.16 -16.66 37.36
CA SER A 662 22.15 -17.74 37.22
C SER A 662 23.62 -17.25 37.28
N PRO A 663 24.59 -18.06 37.76
CA PRO A 663 26.00 -17.67 37.85
C PRO A 663 26.66 -17.31 36.50
N LYS A 664 26.10 -17.79 35.38
CA LYS A 664 26.59 -17.52 34.02
C LYS A 664 26.24 -16.09 33.56
N ASP A 665 25.09 -15.58 33.99
CA ASP A 665 24.64 -14.22 33.69
C ASP A 665 25.45 -13.18 34.49
N ARG A 666 25.85 -13.54 35.72
CA ARG A 666 26.72 -12.71 36.58
C ARG A 666 28.12 -12.50 36.00
N CYS A 667 28.70 -13.51 35.36
CA CYS A 667 30.07 -13.46 34.80
C CYS A 667 30.15 -12.70 33.47
N LYS A 668 29.14 -12.85 32.58
CA LYS A 668 29.05 -12.10 31.32
C LYS A 668 28.84 -10.60 31.56
N LEU A 669 28.06 -10.25 32.58
CA LEU A 669 27.76 -8.86 32.91
C LEU A 669 28.99 -8.12 33.50
N ALA A 670 29.76 -8.78 34.38
CA ALA A 670 30.99 -8.21 34.94
C ALA A 670 32.10 -7.96 33.89
N GLY A 671 32.20 -8.82 32.87
CA GLY A 671 33.09 -8.63 31.72
C GLY A 671 32.67 -7.47 30.81
N THR A 672 31.37 -7.29 30.60
CA THR A 672 30.80 -6.18 29.81
C THR A 672 31.06 -4.84 30.49
N VAL A 673 30.94 -4.76 31.81
CA VAL A 673 31.18 -3.53 32.60
C VAL A 673 32.67 -3.12 32.60
N ARG A 674 33.63 -4.07 32.63
CA ARG A 674 35.07 -3.77 32.54
C ARG A 674 35.55 -3.39 31.15
N SER A 675 34.98 -4.03 30.11
CA SER A 675 35.32 -3.74 28.71
C SER A 675 34.79 -2.37 28.30
N LEU A 676 33.58 -2.01 28.76
CA LEU A 676 33.03 -0.66 28.63
C LEU A 676 33.88 0.39 29.35
N PHE A 677 34.54 0.06 30.46
CA PHE A 677 35.40 1.01 31.19
C PHE A 677 36.69 1.39 30.42
N LEU A 678 37.30 0.44 29.70
CA LEU A 678 38.53 0.65 28.91
C LEU A 678 38.26 1.25 27.52
N LEU A 679 37.20 0.81 26.83
CA LEU A 679 36.75 1.45 25.58
C LEU A 679 36.41 2.94 25.83
N ARG A 680 35.77 3.24 26.97
CA ARG A 680 35.32 4.60 27.32
C ARG A 680 36.41 5.54 27.82
N MET A 681 37.59 5.04 28.15
CA MET A 681 38.79 5.87 28.36
C MET A 681 39.29 6.48 27.04
N CYS A 682 39.11 5.77 25.92
CA CYS A 682 39.43 6.25 24.58
C CYS A 682 38.30 7.14 24.03
N GLU A 683 37.03 6.78 24.24
CA GLU A 683 35.87 7.62 23.85
C GLU A 683 35.78 8.93 24.65
N ARG A 684 36.29 8.98 25.89
CA ARG A 684 36.41 10.20 26.72
C ARG A 684 37.24 11.30 26.04
N ASN A 685 38.20 10.94 25.19
CA ASN A 685 39.00 11.92 24.44
C ASN A 685 38.31 12.32 23.12
N ASN A 686 37.42 11.49 22.58
CA ASN A 686 36.62 11.80 21.38
C ASN A 686 35.38 12.64 21.71
N ALA A 687 34.66 12.37 22.82
CA ALA A 687 33.45 13.11 23.19
C ALA A 687 33.71 14.56 23.69
N MET A 688 34.95 14.90 24.07
CA MET A 688 35.33 16.31 24.31
C MET A 688 35.59 17.09 23.01
N ALA A 689 35.73 16.41 21.85
CA ALA A 689 35.82 17.05 20.54
C ALA A 689 34.46 17.57 20.05
N ASP A 690 33.36 16.92 20.44
CA ASP A 690 32.02 17.26 19.96
C ASP A 690 31.31 18.36 20.76
N SER A 691 31.88 18.79 21.90
CA SER A 691 31.25 19.76 22.83
C SER A 691 31.98 21.10 23.00
N ALA A 692 33.06 21.35 22.25
CA ALA A 692 33.84 22.59 22.35
C ALA A 692 33.53 23.58 21.22
N SER A 693 33.29 24.85 21.57
CA SER A 693 33.12 25.94 20.62
C SER A 693 34.36 26.15 19.73
N CYS A 694 34.14 26.67 18.52
CA CYS A 694 35.07 26.79 17.38
C CYS A 694 36.52 27.29 17.66
N ASP A 695 36.78 27.95 18.80
CA ASP A 695 38.12 28.42 19.19
C ASP A 695 39.00 27.38 19.93
N ASP A 696 38.45 26.26 20.43
CA ASP A 696 39.20 25.26 21.21
C ASP A 696 39.54 23.96 20.45
N ASP A 697 39.01 23.76 19.24
CA ASP A 697 39.27 22.60 18.38
C ASP A 697 40.77 22.47 18.02
N GLY A 698 41.45 23.60 17.84
CA GLY A 698 42.90 23.65 17.61
C GLY A 698 43.76 23.23 18.81
N LYS A 699 43.29 23.38 20.06
CA LYS A 699 44.02 22.92 21.25
C LYS A 699 43.87 21.41 21.45
N HIS A 700 42.71 20.86 21.12
CA HIS A 700 42.41 19.43 21.25
C HIS A 700 43.12 18.60 20.17
N LYS A 701 43.08 19.05 18.91
CA LYS A 701 43.87 18.45 17.82
C LYS A 701 45.37 18.46 18.15
N ARG A 702 45.88 19.53 18.78
CA ARG A 702 47.28 19.58 19.30
C ARG A 702 47.54 18.66 20.50
N ALA A 703 46.58 18.42 21.38
CA ALA A 703 46.73 17.53 22.53
C ALA A 703 46.74 16.05 22.12
N LEU A 704 45.86 15.68 21.18
CA LEU A 704 45.83 14.36 20.57
C LEU A 704 47.08 14.11 19.72
N LEU A 705 47.50 15.11 18.92
CA LEU A 705 48.75 15.07 18.19
C LEU A 705 49.96 14.90 19.12
N LYS A 706 50.04 15.63 20.25
CA LYS A 706 51.10 15.43 21.25
C LYS A 706 51.08 14.03 21.85
N SER A 707 49.91 13.44 22.05
CA SER A 707 49.75 12.07 22.56
C SER A 707 50.21 11.04 21.53
N LEU A 708 49.82 11.20 20.26
CA LEU A 708 50.27 10.36 19.14
C LEU A 708 51.77 10.51 18.86
N GLN A 709 52.32 11.73 18.94
CA GLN A 709 53.75 12.00 18.83
C GLN A 709 54.54 11.42 20.01
N LEU A 710 53.98 11.44 21.22
CA LEU A 710 54.60 10.80 22.38
C LEU A 710 54.64 9.28 22.22
N VAL A 711 53.56 8.68 21.70
CA VAL A 711 53.50 7.26 21.36
C VAL A 711 54.51 6.93 20.26
N ALA A 712 54.55 7.70 19.18
CA ALA A 712 55.52 7.52 18.08
C ALA A 712 56.98 7.66 18.56
N LYS A 713 57.26 8.64 19.43
CA LYS A 713 58.58 8.88 20.03
C LYS A 713 59.01 7.76 20.97
N ARG A 714 58.11 7.26 21.82
CA ARG A 714 58.40 6.09 22.66
C ARG A 714 58.59 4.84 21.83
N LEU A 715 57.80 4.63 20.78
CA LEU A 715 57.97 3.50 19.86
C LEU A 715 59.35 3.51 19.17
N THR A 716 59.87 4.68 18.82
CA THR A 716 61.22 4.82 18.22
C THR A 716 62.35 4.69 19.24
N GLN A 717 62.12 5.04 20.51
CA GLN A 717 63.15 5.03 21.56
C GLN A 717 63.23 3.72 22.35
N GLU A 718 62.08 3.13 22.65
CA GLU A 718 61.92 2.00 23.58
C GLU A 718 61.55 0.69 22.84
N GLY A 719 61.15 0.79 21.57
CA GLY A 719 60.75 -0.35 20.73
C GLY A 719 59.30 -0.80 20.98
N ILE A 720 58.74 -1.51 19.99
CA ILE A 720 57.32 -1.91 19.96
C ILE A 720 56.89 -2.65 21.24
N ALA A 721 57.70 -3.62 21.68
CA ALA A 721 57.40 -4.51 22.80
C ALA A 721 57.32 -3.84 24.18
N GLN A 722 57.79 -2.59 24.34
CA GLN A 722 57.65 -1.85 25.61
C GLN A 722 56.51 -0.84 25.61
N VAL A 723 55.99 -0.47 24.43
CA VAL A 723 54.96 0.57 24.29
C VAL A 723 53.59 -0.02 23.99
N CYS A 724 53.55 -1.18 23.33
CA CYS A 724 52.31 -1.86 23.04
C CYS A 724 52.51 -3.37 23.00
N ASP A 725 51.62 -4.11 23.67
CA ASP A 725 51.67 -5.57 23.71
C ASP A 725 51.23 -6.21 22.39
N ASP A 726 50.63 -5.43 21.47
CA ASP A 726 50.09 -5.92 20.19
C ASP A 726 50.29 -4.93 19.03
N GLN A 727 50.87 -5.43 17.93
CA GLN A 727 51.12 -4.70 16.68
C GLN A 727 49.81 -4.20 16.02
N ALA A 728 48.70 -4.88 16.27
CA ALA A 728 47.33 -4.50 15.92
C ALA A 728 46.95 -3.07 16.31
N HIS A 729 47.26 -2.71 17.56
CA HIS A 729 46.89 -1.43 18.12
C HIS A 729 47.68 -0.28 17.48
N LEU A 730 48.89 -0.56 16.98
CA LEU A 730 49.69 0.41 16.23
C LEU A 730 49.09 0.70 14.84
N VAL A 731 48.55 -0.31 14.18
CA VAL A 731 47.85 -0.16 12.89
C VAL A 731 46.54 0.63 13.10
N TRP A 732 45.79 0.32 14.14
CA TRP A 732 44.59 1.07 14.50
C TRP A 732 44.89 2.55 14.81
N LEU A 733 45.92 2.82 15.64
CA LEU A 733 46.35 4.19 15.96
C LEU A 733 46.80 4.98 14.73
N ALA A 734 47.50 4.34 13.79
CA ALA A 734 47.89 4.96 12.52
C ALA A 734 46.67 5.31 11.64
N ASN A 735 45.67 4.44 11.59
CA ASN A 735 44.42 4.67 10.85
C ASN A 735 43.59 5.79 11.47
N GLN A 736 43.53 5.88 12.80
CA GLN A 736 42.85 6.98 13.48
C GLN A 736 43.53 8.33 13.23
N ALA A 737 44.87 8.37 13.30
CA ALA A 737 45.64 9.57 12.95
C ALA A 737 45.40 10.01 11.49
N TYR A 738 45.26 9.05 10.57
CA TYR A 738 44.93 9.31 9.17
C TYR A 738 43.51 9.85 8.99
N ASN A 739 42.51 9.19 9.58
CA ASN A 739 41.10 9.59 9.48
C ASN A 739 40.88 11.01 9.99
N LEU A 740 41.48 11.35 11.14
CA LEU A 740 41.43 12.70 11.72
C LEU A 740 42.17 13.74 10.87
N ALA A 741 43.27 13.36 10.22
CA ALA A 741 43.95 14.24 9.27
C ALA A 741 43.04 14.54 8.06
N THR A 742 42.34 13.54 7.52
CA THR A 742 41.38 13.73 6.42
C THR A 742 40.19 14.60 6.81
N GLU A 743 39.62 14.42 8.00
CA GLU A 743 38.55 15.29 8.51
C GLU A 743 39.04 16.73 8.72
N GLY A 744 40.28 16.89 9.21
CA GLY A 744 40.93 18.20 9.33
C GLY A 744 41.06 18.94 8.00
N VAL A 745 41.39 18.26 6.89
CA VAL A 745 41.42 18.87 5.54
C VAL A 745 40.03 19.32 5.09
N GLU A 746 39.00 18.53 5.38
CA GLU A 746 37.63 18.83 4.98
C GLU A 746 37.08 20.10 5.64
N GLN A 747 37.53 20.39 6.87
CA GLN A 747 37.09 21.54 7.66
C GLN A 747 37.91 22.83 7.41
N SER A 748 39.07 22.78 6.75
CA SER A 748 40.08 23.85 6.82
C SER A 748 40.47 24.54 5.52
N LEU A 749 39.61 24.50 4.51
CA LEU A 749 39.78 25.24 3.25
C LEU A 749 39.61 26.76 3.50
N GLY A 750 40.65 27.37 4.06
CA GLY A 750 40.77 28.80 4.36
C GLY A 750 41.84 29.17 5.40
N ASP A 751 42.27 28.22 6.26
CA ASP A 751 43.14 28.54 7.41
C ASP A 751 44.48 27.77 7.41
N THR A 752 45.59 28.53 7.28
CA THR A 752 46.96 28.02 7.22
C THR A 752 47.41 27.26 8.48
N VAL A 753 46.85 27.55 9.65
CA VAL A 753 47.22 26.90 10.93
C VAL A 753 46.67 25.48 11.02
N SER A 754 45.51 25.25 10.41
CA SER A 754 44.87 23.94 10.38
C SER A 754 45.57 22.99 9.41
N LEU A 755 46.02 23.50 8.24
CA LEU A 755 46.77 22.72 7.26
C LEU A 755 48.09 22.16 7.85
N GLN A 756 48.76 22.93 8.71
CA GLN A 756 49.98 22.49 9.38
C GLN A 756 49.72 21.39 10.41
N THR A 757 48.63 21.50 11.18
CA THR A 757 48.21 20.47 12.15
C THR A 757 47.85 19.16 11.42
N THR A 758 47.23 19.27 10.25
CA THR A 758 46.93 18.13 9.40
C THR A 758 48.18 17.48 8.80
N CYS A 759 49.17 18.27 8.38
CA CYS A 759 50.46 17.75 7.95
C CYS A 759 51.20 17.04 9.09
N GLU A 760 51.09 17.55 10.31
CA GLU A 760 51.68 16.93 11.51
C GLU A 760 50.97 15.64 11.93
N LEU A 761 49.64 15.53 11.77
CA LEU A 761 48.88 14.30 12.00
C LEU A 761 49.18 13.23 10.93
N LEU A 762 49.31 13.64 9.67
CA LEU A 762 49.79 12.76 8.60
C LEU A 762 51.24 12.31 8.86
N GLN A 763 52.11 13.21 9.31
CA GLN A 763 53.48 12.87 9.69
C GLN A 763 53.51 11.91 10.89
N ALA A 764 52.65 12.09 11.89
CA ALA A 764 52.52 11.15 13.01
C ALA A 764 52.02 9.78 12.56
N SER A 765 51.03 9.71 11.65
CA SER A 765 50.59 8.45 11.03
C SER A 765 51.73 7.78 10.25
N ILE A 766 52.52 8.57 9.51
CA ILE A 766 53.71 8.12 8.76
C ILE A 766 54.81 7.62 9.71
N ASP A 767 55.03 8.30 10.84
CA ASP A 767 56.05 7.94 11.83
C ASP A 767 55.65 6.66 12.58
N ILE A 768 54.37 6.50 12.93
CA ILE A 768 53.82 5.26 13.52
C ILE A 768 53.90 4.10 12.51
N THR A 769 53.59 4.35 11.24
CA THR A 769 53.73 3.33 10.17
C THR A 769 55.19 3.12 9.73
N SER A 770 56.11 4.03 10.07
CA SER A 770 57.53 3.90 9.70
C SER A 770 58.26 2.79 10.44
N VAL A 771 57.71 2.39 11.59
CA VAL A 771 58.19 1.30 12.44
C VAL A 771 57.66 -0.07 11.96
N LEU A 772 56.77 -0.08 10.95
CA LEU A 772 56.30 -1.29 10.27
C LEU A 772 57.30 -1.76 9.20
N PRO A 773 57.30 -3.06 8.84
CA PRO A 773 58.17 -3.60 7.78
C PRO A 773 58.07 -2.84 6.44
N LEU A 774 59.20 -2.63 5.76
CA LEU A 774 59.38 -1.72 4.59
C LEU A 774 58.42 -1.97 3.42
N GLU A 775 57.99 -3.22 3.20
CA GLU A 775 57.07 -3.60 2.12
C GLU A 775 55.62 -3.20 2.42
N GLN A 776 55.18 -3.30 3.67
CA GLN A 776 53.85 -2.88 4.10
C GLN A 776 53.73 -1.35 4.09
N LYS A 777 54.81 -0.67 4.49
CA LYS A 777 54.93 0.79 4.47
C LYS A 777 54.67 1.39 3.07
N ARG A 778 55.28 0.84 2.01
CA ARG A 778 55.16 1.40 0.64
C ARG A 778 53.77 1.22 0.04
N ALA A 779 53.17 0.05 0.25
CA ALA A 779 51.89 -0.28 -0.36
C ALA A 779 50.70 0.42 0.36
N LEU A 780 50.77 0.59 1.69
CA LEU A 780 49.76 1.34 2.43
C LEU A 780 49.75 2.83 2.01
N THR A 781 50.94 3.45 1.92
CA THR A 781 51.07 4.84 1.45
C THR A 781 50.55 5.03 0.03
N MET A 782 50.80 4.07 -0.87
CA MET A 782 50.28 4.12 -2.24
C MET A 782 48.75 3.97 -2.27
N LEU A 783 48.18 3.02 -1.53
CA LEU A 783 46.72 2.79 -1.49
C LEU A 783 45.98 4.04 -0.98
N ILE A 784 46.48 4.61 0.12
CA ILE A 784 45.99 5.85 0.72
C ILE A 784 46.02 7.00 -0.29
N SER A 785 47.11 7.13 -1.06
CA SER A 785 47.26 8.20 -2.06
C SER A 785 46.25 8.08 -3.22
N TYR A 786 45.96 6.86 -3.70
CA TYR A 786 45.01 6.66 -4.82
C TYR A 786 43.55 6.82 -4.39
N LEU A 787 43.19 6.40 -3.17
CA LEU A 787 41.86 6.62 -2.61
C LEU A 787 41.59 8.11 -2.39
N TRP A 788 42.60 8.85 -1.92
CA TRP A 788 42.52 10.30 -1.77
C TRP A 788 42.32 11.01 -3.12
N MET A 789 43.06 10.60 -4.16
CA MET A 789 42.87 11.14 -5.53
C MET A 789 41.48 10.84 -6.11
N CYS A 790 40.92 9.65 -5.87
CA CYS A 790 39.56 9.31 -6.30
C CYS A 790 38.52 10.24 -5.68
N LYS A 791 38.59 10.45 -4.36
CA LYS A 791 37.67 11.33 -3.61
C LYS A 791 37.74 12.78 -4.12
N CYS A 792 38.95 13.27 -4.43
CA CYS A 792 39.14 14.60 -5.01
C CYS A 792 38.49 14.71 -6.41
N HIS A 793 38.63 13.69 -7.26
CA HIS A 793 38.03 13.70 -8.60
C HIS A 793 36.49 13.61 -8.58
N LEU A 794 35.89 12.81 -7.69
CA LEU A 794 34.44 12.77 -7.53
C LEU A 794 33.88 14.13 -7.07
N ARG A 795 34.57 14.80 -6.14
CA ARG A 795 34.14 16.11 -5.66
C ARG A 795 34.24 17.18 -6.74
N MET A 796 35.29 17.15 -7.57
CA MET A 796 35.40 18.03 -8.73
C MET A 796 34.33 17.74 -9.78
N ALA A 797 33.93 16.48 -9.97
CA ALA A 797 32.83 16.14 -10.88
C ALA A 797 31.50 16.77 -10.44
N VAL A 798 31.22 16.76 -9.13
CA VAL A 798 30.00 17.34 -8.53
C VAL A 798 30.04 18.88 -8.56
N SER A 799 31.20 19.49 -8.33
CA SER A 799 31.32 20.96 -8.32
C SER A 799 31.39 21.59 -9.72
N THR A 800 31.66 20.79 -10.76
CA THR A 800 31.75 21.27 -12.16
C THR A 800 30.54 20.87 -13.00
N SER A 801 29.58 20.14 -12.45
CA SER A 801 28.35 19.81 -13.17
C SER A 801 27.36 20.98 -13.09
N ASP A 802 27.26 21.76 -14.16
CA ASP A 802 26.08 22.60 -14.37
C ASP A 802 24.84 21.71 -14.55
N ALA A 803 23.67 22.18 -14.10
CA ALA A 803 22.46 21.39 -13.99
C ALA A 803 22.02 20.70 -15.31
N GLU A 804 22.38 21.26 -16.48
CA GLU A 804 22.07 20.67 -17.79
C GLU A 804 23.05 19.56 -18.24
N GLU A 805 24.29 19.52 -17.74
CA GLU A 805 25.27 18.49 -18.10
C GLU A 805 25.17 17.21 -17.26
N THR A 806 24.40 17.24 -16.17
CA THR A 806 24.12 16.07 -15.31
C THR A 806 23.40 14.92 -16.03
N ALA A 807 22.81 15.17 -17.21
CA ALA A 807 22.11 14.16 -18.00
C ALA A 807 23.02 13.25 -18.85
N ARG A 808 24.34 13.52 -18.94
CA ARG A 808 25.28 12.71 -19.76
C ARG A 808 26.59 12.41 -19.00
N PRO A 809 26.59 11.45 -18.06
CA PRO A 809 27.76 11.12 -17.23
C PRO A 809 29.01 10.74 -18.02
N ASP A 810 28.86 10.24 -19.25
CA ASP A 810 29.93 9.78 -20.13
C ASP A 810 30.90 10.90 -20.57
N LYS A 811 30.51 12.17 -20.42
CA LYS A 811 31.31 13.33 -20.84
C LYS A 811 32.08 14.00 -19.71
N ASN A 812 31.83 13.65 -18.43
CA ASN A 812 32.51 14.29 -17.31
C ASN A 812 33.91 13.67 -17.11
N PRO A 813 35.01 14.41 -17.43
CA PRO A 813 36.36 13.86 -17.39
C PRO A 813 36.82 13.53 -15.96
N PHE A 814 36.17 14.08 -14.93
CA PHE A 814 36.49 13.80 -13.54
C PHE A 814 35.89 12.47 -13.06
N LEU A 815 34.73 12.05 -13.58
CA LEU A 815 34.18 10.71 -13.31
C LEU A 815 35.05 9.61 -13.92
N THR A 816 35.58 9.82 -15.13
CA THR A 816 36.55 8.90 -15.74
C THR A 816 37.85 8.81 -14.92
N LYS A 817 38.35 9.95 -14.42
CA LYS A 817 39.55 9.99 -13.56
C LYS A 817 39.34 9.34 -12.20
N ALA A 818 38.16 9.50 -11.59
CA ALA A 818 37.77 8.80 -10.37
C ALA A 818 37.75 7.28 -10.60
N SER A 819 37.12 6.83 -11.69
CA SER A 819 37.11 5.42 -12.09
C SER A 819 38.53 4.84 -12.28
N ASN A 820 39.42 5.58 -12.95
CA ASN A 820 40.81 5.16 -13.14
C ASN A 820 41.60 5.09 -11.82
N ALA A 821 41.36 6.01 -10.89
CA ALA A 821 41.99 5.99 -9.56
C ALA A 821 41.54 4.77 -8.72
N VAL A 822 40.25 4.41 -8.81
CA VAL A 822 39.72 3.18 -8.20
C VAL A 822 40.37 1.93 -8.82
N GLN A 823 40.48 1.87 -10.15
CA GLN A 823 41.14 0.74 -10.82
C GLN A 823 42.63 0.62 -10.44
N ALA A 824 43.33 1.75 -10.26
CA ALA A 824 44.73 1.76 -9.82
C ALA A 824 44.88 1.26 -8.37
N ALA A 825 44.01 1.70 -7.45
CA ALA A 825 43.96 1.18 -6.08
C ALA A 825 43.71 -0.34 -6.06
N PHE A 826 42.83 -0.83 -6.95
CA PHE A 826 42.52 -2.24 -7.10
C PHE A 826 43.74 -3.09 -7.53
N ARG A 827 44.50 -2.60 -8.52
CA ARG A 827 45.73 -3.28 -9.01
C ARG A 827 46.85 -3.32 -7.97
N ILE A 828 46.94 -2.30 -7.11
CA ILE A 828 47.94 -2.26 -6.03
C ILE A 828 47.59 -3.28 -4.95
N ARG A 829 46.31 -3.38 -4.57
CA ARG A 829 45.83 -4.37 -3.59
C ARG A 829 46.03 -5.81 -4.07
N GLN A 830 45.75 -6.11 -5.35
CA GLN A 830 46.00 -7.44 -5.92
C GLN A 830 47.49 -7.84 -5.93
N LYS A 831 48.42 -6.87 -5.94
CA LYS A 831 49.87 -7.13 -5.96
C LYS A 831 50.48 -7.38 -4.58
N PHE A 832 49.81 -7.02 -3.48
CA PHE A 832 50.38 -7.13 -2.12
C PHE A 832 49.40 -7.78 -1.12
N PRO A 833 49.18 -9.11 -1.20
CA PRO A 833 48.22 -9.84 -0.34
C PRO A 833 48.62 -9.87 1.14
N SER A 834 49.93 -9.71 1.45
CA SER A 834 50.49 -9.79 2.82
C SER A 834 50.10 -8.64 3.75
N LEU A 835 49.50 -7.56 3.22
CA LEU A 835 48.95 -6.45 4.02
C LEU A 835 47.61 -6.80 4.67
N ALA A 836 46.80 -7.65 4.04
CA ALA A 836 45.52 -8.09 4.60
C ALA A 836 45.74 -8.98 5.84
N ALA A 837 46.75 -9.83 5.81
CA ALA A 837 47.06 -10.80 6.88
C ALA A 837 47.64 -10.18 8.18
N ALA A 838 48.12 -8.94 8.17
CA ALA A 838 48.69 -8.28 9.35
C ALA A 838 47.67 -7.40 10.11
N ALA A 839 46.63 -6.93 9.44
CA ALA A 839 45.49 -6.27 10.08
C ALA A 839 44.52 -7.26 10.75
N SER A 840 44.54 -8.54 10.34
CA SER A 840 43.62 -9.59 10.79
C SER A 840 43.90 -10.18 12.17
N THR A 841 45.15 -10.15 12.66
CA THR A 841 45.48 -10.63 14.01
C THR A 841 44.95 -9.71 15.12
N ALA A 842 44.65 -8.45 14.78
CA ALA A 842 44.05 -7.43 15.65
C ALA A 842 42.59 -7.69 16.03
N SER A 843 41.81 -8.18 15.07
CA SER A 843 40.34 -8.29 15.16
C SER A 843 39.89 -9.63 15.74
N ALA A 844 40.71 -10.67 15.64
CA ALA A 844 40.38 -12.02 16.12
C ALA A 844 40.31 -12.15 17.66
N ALA A 845 40.87 -11.20 18.43
CA ALA A 845 40.83 -11.21 19.89
C ALA A 845 39.45 -10.87 20.48
N ASP A 846 38.51 -10.36 19.67
CA ASP A 846 37.21 -9.83 20.14
C ASP A 846 36.02 -10.78 19.91
N ALA A 847 36.16 -11.84 19.09
CA ALA A 847 35.02 -12.60 18.54
C ALA A 847 34.69 -13.95 19.23
N THR A 848 35.44 -14.43 20.22
CA THR A 848 35.22 -15.79 20.79
C THR A 848 34.13 -15.92 21.86
N ASN A 849 33.18 -14.98 22.00
CA ASN A 849 32.26 -14.95 23.17
C ASN A 849 30.74 -15.02 22.91
N THR A 850 30.25 -15.57 21.78
CA THR A 850 28.80 -15.78 21.59
C THR A 850 28.39 -17.05 20.80
N ALA A 851 28.07 -18.15 21.49
CA ALA A 851 27.06 -19.15 21.06
C ALA A 851 26.57 -20.02 22.26
N PRO A 852 25.29 -20.44 22.33
CA PRO A 852 24.70 -21.22 23.41
C PRO A 852 24.73 -22.75 23.18
N MET A 853 24.44 -23.51 24.24
CA MET A 853 24.61 -24.96 24.39
C MET A 853 23.68 -25.85 23.56
N SER A 854 24.14 -27.07 23.22
CA SER A 854 23.28 -28.27 23.21
C SER A 854 24.03 -29.55 23.63
N VAL A 855 23.46 -30.22 24.64
CA VAL A 855 23.33 -31.67 24.95
C VAL A 855 24.54 -32.62 24.80
N ASP A 856 24.86 -33.29 25.91
CA ASP A 856 25.80 -34.42 26.07
C ASP A 856 25.47 -35.65 25.20
N HIS A 857 26.49 -36.26 24.57
CA HIS A 857 26.77 -37.70 24.64
C HIS A 857 28.22 -38.00 24.20
N ALA A 858 28.83 -38.98 24.87
CA ALA A 858 30.26 -39.25 24.93
C ALA A 858 30.89 -39.92 23.69
N GLY A 859 32.17 -39.61 23.42
CA GLY A 859 33.13 -40.57 22.83
C GLY A 859 34.07 -40.08 21.70
N ALA A 860 35.37 -40.07 22.01
CA ALA A 860 36.55 -40.30 21.14
C ALA A 860 37.24 -39.14 20.37
N HIS A 861 38.58 -39.25 20.34
CA HIS A 861 39.63 -38.35 19.86
C HIS A 861 39.57 -37.94 18.37
N ALA A 862 39.95 -36.68 18.06
CA ALA A 862 41.16 -36.27 17.29
C ALA A 862 41.00 -35.03 16.36
N THR A 863 42.08 -34.23 16.32
CA THR A 863 42.53 -33.19 15.35
C THR A 863 41.77 -31.86 15.22
N ALA A 864 42.49 -30.78 15.55
CA ALA A 864 42.11 -29.38 15.41
C ALA A 864 42.97 -28.69 14.34
N GLU A 865 42.34 -28.13 13.28
CA GLU A 865 42.94 -27.11 12.41
C GLU A 865 41.86 -26.14 11.85
N SER A 866 42.22 -24.84 11.88
CA SER A 866 41.67 -23.68 11.13
C SER A 866 40.26 -23.13 11.45
N SER A 867 40.20 -21.99 12.15
CA SER A 867 38.98 -21.15 12.29
C SER A 867 39.25 -19.63 12.25
N GLY A 868 40.36 -19.18 11.65
CA GLY A 868 40.78 -17.76 11.63
C GLY A 868 40.53 -16.99 10.31
N SER A 869 39.72 -17.47 9.37
CA SER A 869 39.67 -16.96 7.99
C SER A 869 38.47 -16.05 7.64
N ALA A 870 37.48 -15.86 8.50
CA ALA A 870 36.18 -15.29 8.10
C ALA A 870 36.09 -13.75 8.16
N THR A 871 36.69 -13.09 9.17
CA THR A 871 36.50 -11.63 9.39
C THR A 871 37.31 -10.75 8.43
N LEU A 872 38.35 -11.31 7.80
CA LEU A 872 39.14 -10.71 6.73
C LEU A 872 38.31 -10.32 5.50
N HIS A 873 37.20 -11.01 5.25
CA HIS A 873 36.44 -10.88 4.02
C HIS A 873 35.44 -9.70 4.05
N ASP A 874 35.02 -9.24 5.24
CA ASP A 874 33.89 -8.33 5.41
C ASP A 874 34.26 -6.84 5.21
N GLU A 875 35.39 -6.36 5.74
CA GLU A 875 35.84 -4.96 5.49
C GLU A 875 36.31 -4.76 4.03
N GLU A 876 36.92 -5.81 3.47
CA GLU A 876 37.31 -5.89 2.08
C GLU A 876 36.10 -5.81 1.13
N LEU A 877 34.99 -6.42 1.54
CA LEU A 877 33.71 -6.41 0.86
C LEU A 877 33.02 -5.05 0.99
N ASP A 878 33.00 -4.42 2.18
CA ASP A 878 32.30 -3.15 2.41
C ASP A 878 32.80 -2.00 1.52
N ALA A 879 34.12 -1.91 1.30
CA ALA A 879 34.70 -0.92 0.37
C ALA A 879 34.35 -1.22 -1.10
N HIS A 880 34.30 -2.51 -1.47
CA HIS A 880 33.87 -2.95 -2.79
C HIS A 880 32.39 -2.66 -3.03
N MET A 881 31.60 -2.77 -1.96
CA MET A 881 30.16 -2.56 -1.97
C MET A 881 29.76 -1.09 -1.99
N ALA A 882 30.52 -0.21 -1.33
CA ALA A 882 30.34 1.23 -1.47
C ALA A 882 30.51 1.68 -2.92
N LEU A 883 31.48 1.11 -3.65
CA LEU A 883 31.72 1.41 -5.06
C LEU A 883 30.60 0.87 -5.98
N LEU A 884 30.12 -0.36 -5.73
CA LEU A 884 29.01 -0.96 -6.48
C LEU A 884 27.68 -0.22 -6.23
N ASN A 885 27.41 0.19 -4.99
CA ASN A 885 26.22 0.97 -4.66
C ASN A 885 26.22 2.34 -5.37
N VAL A 886 27.37 2.99 -5.46
CA VAL A 886 27.55 4.23 -6.22
C VAL A 886 27.37 3.99 -7.71
N GLU A 887 27.90 2.90 -8.27
CA GLU A 887 27.74 2.60 -9.70
C GLU A 887 26.28 2.27 -10.08
N VAL A 888 25.54 1.55 -9.23
CA VAL A 888 24.10 1.29 -9.42
C VAL A 888 23.30 2.58 -9.35
N ALA A 889 23.58 3.45 -8.37
CA ALA A 889 22.91 4.75 -8.23
C ALA A 889 23.17 5.68 -9.43
N LEU A 890 24.41 5.69 -9.95
CA LEU A 890 24.81 6.50 -11.11
C LEU A 890 24.21 6.00 -12.43
N ARG A 891 23.78 4.73 -12.51
CA ARG A 891 23.32 4.08 -13.74
C ARG A 891 21.84 3.68 -13.73
N ARG A 892 21.00 4.40 -12.98
CA ARG A 892 19.57 4.13 -12.78
C ARG A 892 18.72 3.91 -14.06
N HIS A 893 19.18 4.37 -15.23
CA HIS A 893 18.49 4.20 -16.52
C HIS A 893 19.28 3.40 -17.57
N ASP A 894 20.45 2.86 -17.22
CA ASP A 894 21.31 2.12 -18.16
C ASP A 894 20.86 0.65 -18.22
N PRO A 895 20.49 0.10 -19.40
CA PRO A 895 20.20 -1.33 -19.55
C PRO A 895 21.39 -2.23 -19.19
N ASN A 896 22.62 -1.68 -19.12
CA ASN A 896 23.80 -2.39 -18.66
C ASN A 896 23.89 -2.53 -17.12
N ALA A 897 22.99 -1.93 -16.34
CA ALA A 897 22.95 -2.12 -14.88
C ALA A 897 22.83 -3.60 -14.49
N ARG A 898 22.20 -4.41 -15.34
CA ARG A 898 22.16 -5.87 -15.24
C ARG A 898 23.54 -6.51 -15.25
N SER A 899 24.44 -6.06 -16.13
CA SER A 899 25.82 -6.56 -16.19
C SER A 899 26.62 -6.22 -14.94
N ILE A 900 26.24 -5.18 -14.21
CA ILE A 900 26.89 -4.78 -12.95
C ILE A 900 26.40 -5.67 -11.82
N LEU A 901 25.09 -5.99 -11.77
CA LEU A 901 24.57 -6.97 -10.83
C LEU A 901 25.16 -8.36 -11.04
N LEU A 902 25.25 -8.83 -12.30
CA LEU A 902 25.85 -10.13 -12.60
C LEU A 902 27.35 -10.15 -12.26
N ARG A 903 28.09 -9.06 -12.51
CA ARG A 903 29.49 -8.96 -12.08
C ARG A 903 29.63 -8.89 -10.56
N ALA A 904 28.73 -8.20 -9.86
CA ALA A 904 28.68 -8.19 -8.40
C ALA A 904 28.43 -9.61 -7.88
N ALA A 905 27.46 -10.33 -8.46
CA ALA A 905 27.16 -11.73 -8.15
C ALA A 905 28.37 -12.66 -8.30
N GLU A 906 29.13 -12.48 -9.38
CA GLU A 906 30.33 -13.25 -9.70
C GLU A 906 31.53 -12.86 -8.82
N THR A 907 31.45 -11.73 -8.11
CA THR A 907 32.53 -11.27 -7.23
C THR A 907 32.52 -12.10 -5.94
N ARG A 908 33.61 -12.85 -5.71
CA ARG A 908 33.81 -13.63 -4.49
C ARG A 908 33.60 -12.76 -3.25
N GLY A 909 32.69 -13.18 -2.37
CA GLY A 909 32.38 -12.52 -1.10
C GLY A 909 31.07 -11.75 -1.08
N VAL A 910 30.33 -11.63 -2.19
CA VAL A 910 29.02 -10.96 -2.16
C VAL A 910 28.03 -11.74 -1.30
N THR A 911 27.63 -11.12 -0.18
CA THR A 911 26.67 -11.70 0.76
C THR A 911 25.23 -11.47 0.29
N PRO A 912 24.28 -12.30 0.71
CA PRO A 912 22.87 -12.05 0.38
C PRO A 912 22.32 -10.73 0.91
N ARG A 913 22.84 -10.24 2.05
CA ARG A 913 22.48 -8.95 2.62
C ARG A 913 22.84 -7.79 1.69
N VAL A 914 23.95 -7.93 0.99
CA VAL A 914 24.38 -7.00 -0.05
C VAL A 914 23.40 -6.99 -1.21
N LEU A 915 23.06 -8.16 -1.75
CA LEU A 915 22.13 -8.28 -2.88
C LEU A 915 20.74 -7.74 -2.50
N TYR A 916 20.32 -7.97 -1.25
CA TYR A 916 19.11 -7.37 -0.69
C TYR A 916 19.17 -5.84 -0.67
N ARG A 917 20.27 -5.23 -0.22
CA ARG A 917 20.45 -3.76 -0.27
C ARG A 917 20.43 -3.22 -1.70
N MET A 918 21.10 -3.89 -2.64
CA MET A 918 21.07 -3.51 -4.06
C MET A 918 19.65 -3.55 -4.62
N SER A 919 18.83 -4.52 -4.21
CA SER A 919 17.42 -4.56 -4.61
C SER A 919 16.60 -3.38 -4.09
N ARG A 920 16.86 -2.92 -2.86
CA ARG A 920 16.21 -1.74 -2.30
C ARG A 920 16.59 -0.47 -3.06
N LEU A 921 17.88 -0.29 -3.33
CA LEU A 921 18.37 0.83 -4.12
C LEU A 921 17.78 0.83 -5.54
N ALA A 922 17.72 -0.35 -6.19
CA ALA A 922 17.09 -0.49 -7.50
C ALA A 922 15.59 -0.16 -7.47
N LYS A 923 14.89 -0.55 -6.40
CA LYS A 923 13.47 -0.21 -6.19
C LYS A 923 13.28 1.30 -5.98
N GLU A 924 14.11 1.92 -5.15
CA GLU A 924 14.11 3.37 -4.89
C GLU A 924 14.41 4.17 -6.18
N CYS A 925 15.20 3.59 -7.08
CA CYS A 925 15.49 4.14 -8.41
C CYS A 925 14.43 3.80 -9.49
N SER A 926 13.28 3.24 -9.12
CA SER A 926 12.20 2.84 -10.04
C SER A 926 12.61 1.82 -11.11
N ASN A 927 13.52 0.88 -10.80
CA ASN A 927 13.93 -0.21 -11.71
C ASN A 927 13.51 -1.59 -11.15
N PRO A 928 12.21 -1.96 -11.26
CA PRO A 928 11.70 -3.22 -10.70
C PRO A 928 12.33 -4.49 -11.28
N PRO A 929 12.70 -4.60 -12.57
CA PRO A 929 13.39 -5.78 -13.11
C PRO A 929 14.75 -6.02 -12.43
N LEU A 930 15.52 -4.96 -12.23
CA LEU A 930 16.83 -5.03 -11.59
C LEU A 930 16.71 -5.39 -10.10
N ALA A 931 15.71 -4.81 -9.41
CA ALA A 931 15.40 -5.16 -8.03
C ALA A 931 14.99 -6.63 -7.88
N ARG A 932 14.19 -7.15 -8.83
CA ARG A 932 13.78 -8.55 -8.90
C ARG A 932 14.99 -9.48 -9.08
N GLU A 933 15.85 -9.20 -10.06
CA GLU A 933 17.02 -10.05 -10.35
C GLU A 933 18.00 -10.09 -9.16
N ALA A 934 18.21 -8.95 -8.49
CA ALA A 934 19.00 -8.88 -7.26
C ALA A 934 18.41 -9.74 -6.12
N LEU A 935 17.09 -9.73 -5.94
CA LEU A 935 16.41 -10.54 -4.92
C LEU A 935 16.38 -12.03 -5.27
N GLU A 936 16.19 -12.40 -6.54
CA GLU A 936 16.26 -13.79 -6.99
C GLU A 936 17.64 -14.39 -6.73
N LEU A 937 18.70 -13.60 -7.00
CA LEU A 937 20.07 -13.99 -6.72
C LEU A 937 20.36 -14.06 -5.21
N ALA A 938 19.88 -13.09 -4.43
CA ALA A 938 19.99 -13.10 -2.97
C ALA A 938 19.32 -14.36 -2.39
N PHE A 939 18.14 -14.71 -2.91
CA PHE A 939 17.38 -15.87 -2.48
C PHE A 939 18.11 -17.17 -2.80
N SER A 940 18.60 -17.35 -4.03
CA SER A 940 19.39 -18.53 -4.40
C SER A 940 20.62 -18.67 -3.50
N THR A 941 21.36 -17.57 -3.30
CA THR A 941 22.58 -17.57 -2.48
C THR A 941 22.29 -17.95 -1.02
N LEU A 942 21.16 -17.49 -0.46
CA LEU A 942 20.76 -17.88 0.91
C LEU A 942 20.29 -19.34 1.01
N VAL A 943 19.60 -19.83 -0.01
CA VAL A 943 19.12 -21.22 -0.07
C VAL A 943 20.29 -22.20 -0.15
N ASP A 944 21.32 -21.84 -0.92
CA ASP A 944 22.53 -22.64 -1.13
C ASP A 944 23.55 -22.52 0.02
N ALA A 945 23.39 -21.55 0.94
CA ALA A 945 24.29 -21.34 2.07
C ALA A 945 24.13 -22.41 3.17
N GLU A 946 25.26 -22.82 3.76
CA GLU A 946 25.31 -23.70 4.94
C GLU A 946 26.17 -23.07 6.05
N PRO A 947 25.60 -22.77 7.25
CA PRO A 947 24.21 -22.97 7.66
C PRO A 947 23.23 -22.00 6.97
N LYS A 948 21.98 -22.44 6.82
CA LYS A 948 20.90 -21.64 6.22
C LYS A 948 20.44 -20.54 7.18
N ASP A 949 20.37 -19.31 6.69
CA ASP A 949 19.84 -18.16 7.44
C ASP A 949 18.35 -17.95 7.13
N PHE A 950 17.50 -18.66 7.87
CA PHE A 950 16.05 -18.66 7.65
C PHE A 950 15.38 -17.29 7.83
N GLU A 951 15.95 -16.42 8.66
CA GLU A 951 15.43 -15.08 8.88
C GLU A 951 15.59 -14.21 7.62
N ASN A 952 16.80 -14.20 7.06
CA ASN A 952 17.08 -13.48 5.83
C ASN A 952 16.38 -14.12 4.61
N ILE A 953 16.25 -15.44 4.58
CA ILE A 953 15.46 -16.16 3.57
C ILE A 953 14.00 -15.68 3.57
N GLY A 954 13.37 -15.56 4.74
CA GLY A 954 12.02 -15.03 4.89
C GLY A 954 11.89 -13.57 4.44
N LEU A 955 12.85 -12.72 4.80
CA LEU A 955 12.87 -11.30 4.43
C LEU A 955 13.00 -11.08 2.91
N VAL A 956 13.93 -11.78 2.28
CA VAL A 956 14.16 -11.74 0.83
C VAL A 956 12.92 -12.26 0.09
N MET A 957 12.35 -13.38 0.54
CA MET A 957 11.14 -13.96 -0.07
C MET A 957 9.95 -12.99 -0.02
N ARG A 958 9.77 -12.27 1.10
CA ARG A 958 8.71 -11.26 1.24
C ARG A 958 8.87 -10.11 0.26
N SER A 959 10.10 -9.63 0.10
CA SER A 959 10.43 -8.53 -0.81
C SER A 959 10.29 -8.95 -2.27
N LEU A 960 10.72 -10.17 -2.61
CA LEU A 960 10.57 -10.74 -3.94
C LEU A 960 9.09 -10.94 -4.30
N THR A 961 8.30 -11.48 -3.38
CA THR A 961 6.84 -11.68 -3.56
C THR A 961 6.12 -10.36 -3.85
N TYR A 962 6.53 -9.27 -3.19
CA TYR A 962 5.96 -7.94 -3.44
C TYR A 962 6.25 -7.44 -4.86
N LEU A 963 7.46 -7.68 -5.39
CA LEU A 963 7.82 -7.30 -6.76
C LEU A 963 7.21 -8.21 -7.82
N LEU A 964 6.91 -9.47 -7.48
CA LEU A 964 6.33 -10.48 -8.36
C LEU A 964 4.79 -10.47 -8.40
N ARG A 965 4.13 -9.41 -7.95
CA ARG A 965 2.65 -9.33 -7.91
C ARG A 965 1.99 -9.64 -9.26
N SER A 966 2.65 -9.34 -10.37
CA SER A 966 2.16 -9.59 -11.74
C SER A 966 2.61 -10.91 -12.36
N ASP A 967 3.52 -11.67 -11.73
CA ASP A 967 4.12 -12.88 -12.30
C ASP A 967 3.89 -14.10 -11.39
N ASP A 968 2.67 -14.65 -11.50
CA ASP A 968 2.17 -15.74 -10.67
C ASP A 968 3.04 -17.01 -10.75
N MET A 969 3.58 -17.31 -11.94
CA MET A 969 4.38 -18.50 -12.19
C MET A 969 5.71 -18.47 -11.44
N VAL A 970 6.41 -17.34 -11.47
CA VAL A 970 7.67 -17.20 -10.73
C VAL A 970 7.41 -17.15 -9.24
N ARG A 971 6.34 -16.48 -8.80
CA ARG A 971 5.94 -16.47 -7.39
C ARG A 971 5.72 -17.89 -6.87
N LYS A 972 4.94 -18.72 -7.58
CA LYS A 972 4.73 -20.14 -7.24
C LYS A 972 6.04 -20.91 -7.14
N LYS A 973 6.96 -20.75 -8.11
CA LYS A 973 8.27 -21.43 -8.10
C LYS A 973 9.05 -21.13 -6.82
N GLN A 974 9.06 -19.88 -6.37
CA GLN A 974 9.77 -19.48 -5.15
C GLN A 974 9.11 -20.05 -3.89
N TYR A 975 7.77 -20.08 -3.83
CA TYR A 975 7.05 -20.73 -2.73
C TYR A 975 7.31 -22.24 -2.67
N ARG A 976 7.34 -22.94 -3.80
CA ARG A 976 7.72 -24.38 -3.84
C ARG A 976 9.16 -24.60 -3.34
N THR A 977 10.08 -23.72 -3.71
CA THR A 977 11.47 -23.78 -3.24
C THR A 977 11.53 -23.62 -1.73
N MET A 978 10.76 -22.68 -1.17
CA MET A 978 10.62 -22.51 0.28
C MET A 978 10.03 -23.76 0.95
N MET A 979 8.99 -24.36 0.38
CA MET A 979 8.42 -25.60 0.92
C MET A 979 9.44 -26.74 0.92
N GLN A 980 10.19 -26.92 -0.16
CA GLN A 980 11.24 -27.93 -0.24
C GLN A 980 12.30 -27.69 0.85
N LEU A 981 12.74 -26.44 1.02
CA LEU A 981 13.69 -26.04 2.06
C LEU A 981 13.22 -26.40 3.47
N LEU A 982 11.92 -26.18 3.74
CA LEU A 982 11.35 -26.35 5.06
C LEU A 982 10.80 -27.77 5.30
N SER A 983 10.69 -28.60 4.25
CA SER A 983 10.13 -29.95 4.33
C SER A 983 10.95 -30.92 5.19
N SER A 984 12.23 -30.63 5.42
CA SER A 984 13.09 -31.43 6.29
C SER A 984 12.84 -31.23 7.79
N PHE A 985 12.07 -30.21 8.19
CA PHE A 985 11.81 -29.91 9.58
C PHE A 985 10.53 -30.59 10.07
N ALA A 986 10.61 -31.22 11.25
CA ALA A 986 9.43 -31.73 11.94
C ALA A 986 8.53 -30.58 12.41
N SER A 987 7.21 -30.83 12.49
CA SER A 987 6.23 -29.88 13.03
C SER A 987 6.65 -29.43 14.43
N GLY A 988 6.90 -28.14 14.63
CA GLY A 988 7.37 -27.60 15.91
C GLY A 988 8.84 -27.19 15.97
N ASN A 989 9.66 -27.67 15.04
CA ASN A 989 11.12 -27.43 15.04
C ASN A 989 11.59 -26.62 13.82
N CYS A 990 10.69 -25.87 13.18
CA CYS A 990 11.06 -24.99 12.09
C CYS A 990 11.92 -23.83 12.62
N PRO A 991 13.13 -23.59 12.08
CA PRO A 991 14.02 -22.51 12.53
C PRO A 991 13.54 -21.11 12.11
N MET A 992 12.51 -21.02 11.27
CA MET A 992 11.92 -19.77 10.84
C MET A 992 10.98 -19.20 11.91
N GLN A 993 11.03 -17.88 12.14
CA GLN A 993 10.16 -17.21 13.11
C GLN A 993 8.67 -17.40 12.76
N VAL A 994 7.83 -17.51 13.79
CA VAL A 994 6.39 -17.76 13.65
C VAL A 994 5.71 -16.69 12.78
N ASP A 995 6.11 -15.44 12.90
CA ASP A 995 5.55 -14.32 12.12
C ASP A 995 5.84 -14.45 10.62
N GLN A 996 7.02 -14.96 10.25
CA GLN A 996 7.38 -15.19 8.85
C GLN A 996 6.58 -16.38 8.27
N LEU A 997 6.41 -17.46 9.05
CA LEU A 997 5.56 -18.58 8.68
C LEU A 997 4.09 -18.18 8.55
N HIS A 998 3.60 -17.33 9.46
CA HIS A 998 2.25 -16.76 9.40
C HIS A 998 2.06 -15.94 8.12
N TRP A 999 3.04 -15.10 7.77
CA TRP A 999 3.00 -14.30 6.54
C TRP A 999 3.03 -15.19 5.27
N LEU A 1000 3.88 -16.22 5.21
CA LEU A 1000 3.94 -17.17 4.08
C LEU A 1000 2.61 -17.89 3.89
N HIS A 1001 2.02 -18.38 4.99
CA HIS A 1001 0.67 -18.93 5.03
C HIS A 1001 -0.37 -17.92 4.49
N ALA A 1002 -0.48 -16.74 5.09
CA ALA A 1002 -1.53 -15.79 4.73
C ALA A 1002 -1.43 -15.34 3.26
N SER A 1003 -0.21 -15.09 2.78
CA SER A 1003 0.05 -14.68 1.40
C SER A 1003 -0.29 -15.77 0.38
N SER A 1004 0.06 -17.04 0.67
CA SER A 1004 -0.29 -18.17 -0.20
C SER A 1004 -1.79 -18.50 -0.16
N PHE A 1005 -2.43 -18.42 1.02
CA PHE A 1005 -3.88 -18.59 1.15
C PHE A 1005 -4.66 -17.55 0.33
N ASN A 1006 -4.31 -16.26 0.47
CA ASN A 1006 -4.96 -15.18 -0.27
C ASN A 1006 -4.80 -15.35 -1.78
N SER A 1007 -3.62 -15.79 -2.22
CA SER A 1007 -3.37 -16.08 -3.64
C SER A 1007 -4.23 -17.26 -4.13
N GLY A 1008 -4.44 -18.27 -3.27
CA GLY A 1008 -5.35 -19.38 -3.55
C GLY A 1008 -6.81 -18.92 -3.64
N LEU A 1009 -7.25 -18.01 -2.76
CA LEU A 1009 -8.58 -17.42 -2.83
C LEU A 1009 -8.80 -16.62 -4.12
N THR A 1010 -7.81 -15.82 -4.54
CA THR A 1010 -7.86 -15.10 -5.82
C THR A 1010 -7.98 -16.07 -6.99
N ALA A 1011 -7.12 -17.10 -7.07
CA ALA A 1011 -7.19 -18.11 -8.12
C ALA A 1011 -8.52 -18.89 -8.10
N PHE A 1012 -9.09 -19.15 -6.91
CA PHE A 1012 -10.39 -19.79 -6.78
C PHE A 1012 -11.52 -18.91 -7.34
N ARG A 1013 -11.54 -17.62 -7.01
CA ARG A 1013 -12.52 -16.65 -7.55
C ARG A 1013 -12.42 -16.52 -9.07
N GLU A 1014 -11.21 -16.59 -9.61
CA GLU A 1014 -10.94 -16.59 -11.06
C GLU A 1014 -11.23 -17.95 -11.74
N ARG A 1015 -11.78 -18.92 -11.02
CA ARG A 1015 -12.04 -20.31 -11.48
C ARG A 1015 -10.79 -21.05 -11.98
N ARG A 1016 -9.58 -20.63 -11.59
CA ARG A 1016 -8.32 -21.35 -11.82
C ARG A 1016 -8.10 -22.40 -10.73
N LEU A 1017 -8.95 -23.43 -10.71
CA LEU A 1017 -9.01 -24.40 -9.61
C LEU A 1017 -7.67 -25.11 -9.35
N GLU A 1018 -6.94 -25.52 -10.38
CA GLU A 1018 -5.62 -26.16 -10.20
C GLU A 1018 -4.62 -25.22 -9.50
N ASP A 1019 -4.66 -23.93 -9.84
CA ASP A 1019 -3.81 -22.93 -9.22
C ASP A 1019 -4.21 -22.66 -7.77
N ALA A 1020 -5.51 -22.65 -7.49
CA ALA A 1020 -6.06 -22.49 -6.15
C ALA A 1020 -5.68 -23.66 -5.23
N GLU A 1021 -5.79 -24.90 -5.72
CA GLU A 1021 -5.41 -26.12 -5.00
C GLU A 1021 -3.94 -26.07 -4.63
N GLU A 1022 -3.11 -25.71 -5.60
CA GLU A 1022 -1.70 -25.57 -5.36
C GLU A 1022 -1.41 -24.50 -4.30
N TRP A 1023 -1.90 -23.27 -4.46
CA TRP A 1023 -1.67 -22.19 -3.49
C TRP A 1023 -2.15 -22.52 -2.08
N MET A 1024 -3.34 -23.12 -1.95
CA MET A 1024 -3.89 -23.53 -0.66
C MET A 1024 -3.12 -24.69 -0.03
N SER A 1025 -2.58 -25.61 -0.83
CA SER A 1025 -1.71 -26.69 -0.34
C SER A 1025 -0.42 -26.14 0.27
N MET A 1026 0.18 -25.12 -0.35
CA MET A 1026 1.38 -24.45 0.18
C MET A 1026 1.06 -23.73 1.50
N SER A 1027 -0.07 -23.04 1.56
CA SER A 1027 -0.57 -22.39 2.77
C SER A 1027 -0.74 -23.38 3.92
N TYR A 1028 -1.39 -24.52 3.64
CA TYR A 1028 -1.63 -25.56 4.63
C TYR A 1028 -0.32 -26.16 5.15
N PHE A 1029 0.67 -26.38 4.26
CA PHE A 1029 2.00 -26.82 4.64
C PHE A 1029 2.67 -25.87 5.65
N PHE A 1030 2.65 -24.56 5.42
CA PHE A 1030 3.29 -23.61 6.34
C PHE A 1030 2.64 -23.58 7.73
N THR A 1031 1.32 -23.76 7.83
CA THR A 1031 0.65 -23.86 9.14
C THR A 1031 1.06 -25.10 9.93
N GLY A 1032 1.54 -26.15 9.25
CA GLY A 1032 2.01 -27.38 9.89
C GLY A 1032 3.39 -27.26 10.54
N LEU A 1033 4.16 -26.23 10.20
CA LEU A 1033 5.54 -26.07 10.65
C LEU A 1033 5.67 -25.42 12.04
N ALA A 1034 4.68 -24.65 12.48
CA ALA A 1034 4.68 -23.93 13.76
C ALA A 1034 3.45 -24.25 14.63
N PRO A 1035 3.61 -24.58 15.93
CA PRO A 1035 2.49 -24.87 16.82
C PRO A 1035 1.57 -23.67 17.04
N GLY A 1036 2.13 -22.44 16.99
CA GLY A 1036 1.37 -21.19 17.09
C GLY A 1036 0.38 -20.94 15.95
N LEU A 1037 0.41 -21.75 14.88
CA LEU A 1037 -0.47 -21.61 13.71
C LEU A 1037 -1.57 -22.68 13.63
N VAL A 1038 -1.74 -23.50 14.68
CA VAL A 1038 -2.77 -24.56 14.70
C VAL A 1038 -4.18 -23.99 14.54
N GLU A 1039 -4.47 -22.83 15.14
CA GLU A 1039 -5.76 -22.16 14.99
C GLU A 1039 -6.00 -21.70 13.54
N CYS A 1040 -4.98 -21.11 12.90
CA CYS A 1040 -5.02 -20.74 11.48
C CYS A 1040 -5.30 -21.96 10.60
N ARG A 1041 -4.68 -23.11 10.90
CA ARG A 1041 -4.90 -24.37 10.20
C ARG A 1041 -6.35 -24.87 10.31
N ASN A 1042 -6.94 -24.77 11.50
CA ASN A 1042 -8.34 -25.18 11.70
C ASN A 1042 -9.30 -24.24 10.97
N LYS A 1043 -9.08 -22.93 11.07
CA LYS A 1043 -9.86 -21.92 10.35
C LYS A 1043 -9.75 -22.08 8.83
N MET A 1044 -8.56 -22.42 8.34
CA MET A 1044 -8.36 -22.78 6.93
C MET A 1044 -9.20 -23.99 6.52
N LYS A 1045 -9.27 -25.04 7.34
CA LYS A 1045 -10.11 -26.21 7.04
C LYS A 1045 -11.59 -25.84 6.94
N GLU A 1046 -12.08 -25.00 7.85
CA GLU A 1046 -13.46 -24.51 7.84
C GLU A 1046 -13.74 -23.67 6.60
N LEU A 1047 -12.89 -22.68 6.30
CA LEU A 1047 -13.02 -21.86 5.09
C LEU A 1047 -12.93 -22.71 3.83
N TYR A 1048 -12.05 -23.71 3.82
CA TYR A 1048 -11.91 -24.62 2.69
C TYR A 1048 -13.16 -25.47 2.47
N GLN A 1049 -13.78 -25.98 3.54
CA GLN A 1049 -15.07 -26.69 3.46
C GLN A 1049 -16.19 -25.78 2.93
N GLN A 1050 -16.18 -24.49 3.31
CA GLN A 1050 -17.12 -23.50 2.77
C GLN A 1050 -16.89 -23.23 1.28
N LEU A 1051 -15.64 -23.18 0.82
CA LEU A 1051 -15.33 -23.00 -0.61
C LEU A 1051 -15.73 -24.24 -1.42
N LEU A 1052 -15.50 -25.43 -0.89
CA LEU A 1052 -15.95 -26.67 -1.52
C LEU A 1052 -17.48 -26.76 -1.64
N SER A 1053 -18.23 -26.30 -0.63
CA SER A 1053 -19.69 -26.30 -0.70
C SER A 1053 -20.25 -25.27 -1.70
N GLN A 1054 -19.45 -24.27 -2.10
CA GLN A 1054 -19.80 -23.31 -3.16
C GLN A 1054 -19.53 -23.84 -4.57
N LEU A 1055 -18.69 -24.87 -4.73
CA LEU A 1055 -18.49 -25.53 -6.03
C LEU A 1055 -19.68 -26.46 -6.30
N ASP A 1056 -20.55 -26.10 -7.24
CA ASP A 1056 -21.69 -26.95 -7.62
C ASP A 1056 -21.17 -28.25 -8.28
N PRO A 1057 -21.30 -29.43 -7.63
CA PRO A 1057 -20.69 -30.68 -8.08
C PRO A 1057 -21.31 -31.25 -9.37
N LEU A 1058 -22.36 -30.62 -9.89
CA LEU A 1058 -23.01 -30.97 -11.15
C LEU A 1058 -22.46 -30.18 -12.35
N SER A 1059 -21.77 -29.06 -12.12
CA SER A 1059 -21.37 -28.12 -13.18
C SER A 1059 -19.94 -28.30 -13.70
N ASP A 1060 -19.00 -28.77 -12.87
CA ASP A 1060 -17.60 -28.99 -13.27
C ASP A 1060 -17.05 -30.34 -12.75
N PRO A 1061 -16.75 -31.32 -13.62
CA PRO A 1061 -16.14 -32.59 -13.19
C PRO A 1061 -14.77 -32.40 -12.55
N ARG A 1062 -14.09 -31.27 -12.77
CA ARG A 1062 -12.83 -30.92 -12.09
C ARG A 1062 -13.04 -30.58 -10.62
N ALA A 1063 -14.21 -30.08 -10.23
CA ALA A 1063 -14.53 -29.77 -8.83
C ALA A 1063 -14.49 -31.03 -7.94
N LYS A 1064 -15.04 -32.16 -8.44
CA LYS A 1064 -14.96 -33.45 -7.73
C LYS A 1064 -13.54 -33.99 -7.63
N SER A 1065 -12.74 -33.84 -8.70
CA SER A 1065 -11.33 -34.23 -8.68
C SER A 1065 -10.51 -33.35 -7.72
N PHE A 1066 -10.77 -32.05 -7.70
CA PHE A 1066 -10.16 -31.07 -6.80
C PHE A 1066 -10.51 -31.37 -5.35
N GLU A 1067 -11.80 -31.62 -5.06
CA GLU A 1067 -12.30 -32.02 -3.75
C GLU A 1067 -11.61 -33.30 -3.25
N GLN A 1068 -11.51 -34.33 -4.11
CA GLN A 1068 -10.86 -35.60 -3.76
C GLN A 1068 -9.35 -35.44 -3.50
N ARG A 1069 -8.63 -34.72 -4.36
CA ARG A 1069 -7.17 -34.53 -4.23
C ARG A 1069 -6.81 -33.69 -3.02
N LEU A 1070 -7.52 -32.59 -2.78
CA LEU A 1070 -7.23 -31.75 -1.62
C LEU A 1070 -7.67 -32.37 -0.31
N SER A 1071 -8.80 -33.08 -0.27
CA SER A 1071 -9.23 -33.81 0.92
C SER A 1071 -8.21 -34.86 1.33
N ALA A 1072 -7.59 -35.56 0.36
CA ALA A 1072 -6.53 -36.52 0.62
C ALA A 1072 -5.25 -35.86 1.19
N GLN A 1073 -4.92 -34.63 0.78
CA GLN A 1073 -3.76 -33.90 1.31
C GLN A 1073 -4.02 -33.29 2.69
N ILE A 1074 -5.24 -32.82 2.95
CA ILE A 1074 -5.60 -32.11 4.19
C ILE A 1074 -5.96 -33.08 5.33
N PHE A 1075 -6.56 -34.23 4.99
CA PHE A 1075 -6.99 -35.28 5.91
C PHE A 1075 -6.29 -36.61 5.60
N PRO A 1076 -4.96 -36.72 5.77
CA PRO A 1076 -4.30 -38.01 5.64
C PRO A 1076 -4.93 -38.96 6.67
N SER A 1077 -5.51 -40.06 6.19
CA SER A 1077 -6.05 -41.12 7.04
C SER A 1077 -5.00 -41.53 8.06
N THR A 1078 -5.37 -41.62 9.34
CA THR A 1078 -4.50 -41.81 10.52
C THR A 1078 -3.71 -43.14 10.57
N GLY A 1079 -3.45 -43.80 9.44
CA GLY A 1079 -2.50 -44.89 9.34
C GLY A 1079 -1.07 -44.36 9.35
N GLY A 1080 -0.31 -44.63 10.42
CA GLY A 1080 1.10 -44.26 10.52
C GLY A 1080 1.96 -44.84 9.38
N PRO A 1081 3.11 -44.22 9.07
CA PRO A 1081 3.92 -44.61 7.92
C PRO A 1081 4.58 -45.97 8.18
N ARG A 1082 4.16 -47.00 7.43
CA ARG A 1082 5.05 -48.13 7.11
C ARG A 1082 5.94 -47.67 5.96
N LEU A 1083 7.23 -47.52 6.25
CA LEU A 1083 8.29 -47.44 5.25
C LEU A 1083 8.35 -48.79 4.51
N ASP A 1084 7.65 -48.89 3.37
CA ASP A 1084 7.90 -49.95 2.39
C ASP A 1084 9.14 -49.60 1.58
N SER A 1085 10.16 -50.44 1.72
CA SER A 1085 11.50 -50.32 1.15
C SER A 1085 11.58 -50.76 -0.32
N SER A 1086 10.59 -50.44 -1.16
CA SER A 1086 10.55 -50.94 -2.55
C SER A 1086 10.55 -49.90 -3.68
N GLU A 1087 10.71 -48.60 -3.40
CA GLU A 1087 10.78 -47.55 -4.45
C GLU A 1087 12.14 -46.84 -4.60
N GLN A 1088 13.24 -47.46 -4.14
CA GLN A 1088 14.60 -46.93 -4.37
C GLN A 1088 15.28 -47.41 -5.67
N SER A 1089 14.54 -47.95 -6.65
CA SER A 1089 15.11 -48.54 -7.87
C SER A 1089 14.79 -47.83 -9.19
N ARG A 1090 14.17 -46.63 -9.22
CA ARG A 1090 13.74 -46.02 -10.49
C ARG A 1090 14.39 -44.71 -10.95
N HIS A 1091 15.31 -44.11 -10.19
CA HIS A 1091 16.08 -42.97 -10.68
C HIS A 1091 17.59 -43.12 -10.43
N SER A 1092 18.21 -43.99 -11.22
CA SER A 1092 19.66 -43.99 -11.46
C SER A 1092 19.92 -44.66 -12.81
N ARG A 1093 19.94 -43.88 -13.89
CA ARG A 1093 20.62 -44.29 -15.12
C ARG A 1093 21.59 -43.17 -15.54
N PRO A 1094 22.90 -43.45 -15.55
CA PRO A 1094 23.92 -42.50 -15.95
C PRO A 1094 23.96 -42.36 -17.49
N LEU A 1095 24.28 -41.15 -17.95
CA LEU A 1095 24.75 -40.90 -19.31
C LEU A 1095 26.09 -41.60 -19.50
N ALA A 1096 26.07 -42.79 -20.12
CA ALA A 1096 27.24 -43.44 -20.66
C ALA A 1096 27.12 -43.52 -22.19
N LEU A 1097 28.24 -43.17 -22.83
CA LEU A 1097 28.45 -43.09 -24.26
C LEU A 1097 28.01 -44.34 -25.03
N SER A 1098 27.50 -44.06 -26.22
CA SER A 1098 27.32 -44.98 -27.35
C SER A 1098 28.59 -45.80 -27.62
N THR A 1099 28.48 -47.12 -27.49
CA THR A 1099 29.07 -48.13 -28.38
C THR A 1099 28.14 -49.33 -28.40
N GLY A 1100 27.79 -49.81 -29.60
CA GLY A 1100 26.66 -50.71 -29.83
C GLY A 1100 26.90 -52.19 -29.58
N ALA A 1101 26.09 -52.97 -30.31
CA ALA A 1101 25.97 -54.43 -30.39
C ALA A 1101 24.83 -55.05 -29.54
N ASP A 1102 23.72 -55.26 -30.24
CA ASP A 1102 23.06 -56.55 -30.48
C ASP A 1102 22.47 -57.42 -29.36
N THR A 1103 21.29 -57.93 -29.73
CA THR A 1103 20.66 -59.23 -29.42
C THR A 1103 19.82 -59.43 -28.14
N ALA A 1104 18.51 -59.51 -28.42
CA ALA A 1104 17.61 -60.65 -28.15
C ALA A 1104 17.03 -60.92 -26.75
N ALA A 1105 15.69 -60.81 -26.71
CA ALA A 1105 14.71 -61.76 -26.15
C ALA A 1105 14.68 -62.06 -24.63
N SER A 1106 13.71 -61.47 -23.92
CA SER A 1106 12.51 -62.13 -23.38
C SER A 1106 11.61 -61.11 -22.69
#